data_AF-A0AAU5ZKI4-F1
#
_entry.id   AF-A0AAU5ZKI4-F1
#
_cell.length_a   1.000
_cell.length_b   1.000
_cell.length_c   1.000
_cell.angle_alpha   90.00
_cell.angle_beta   90.00
_cell.angle_gamma   90.00
#
_symmetry.space_group_name_H-M   'P 1'
#
loop_
_entity.id
_entity.type
_entity.pdbx_description
1 polymer ?
#
loop_
_entity_poly.entity_id
_entity_poly.type
_entity_poly.pdbx_seq_one_letter_code
_entity_poly.pdbx_strand_id
1 'polypeptide(L)'
;MIRGRGKRVAAVRGKRLAAMVSLPVLPLAWFVALQEQPPWMAGAYLGYLLLIIAVPGTMFWRRLTGGTGWFAADAVLGTAFGLAVETLLYPLGMLFSMPFAALLMPALAFGMWRALPRRKLPERPTPWWATAGAMVAVGVAAAWFVRVGSHLIPLVGPDALRPNSDAPHNLAVAAELTHHFPPRIPYADGRWLTSHWAAYDHIASSHWITSVPLDVLTFRMVPFAWILLTVLGAAAVGMLLTGRAVAAPIAAGLTVAAGNLIAWPWAVSDRVFADGPFSLGQLTNPPQAFSTVLLLPLIAVTALLLRRKPGQTRGQVFRLFVAAGVLIAALALTKATTLPVYATGLAAAWIYLTVRAGRLNLRALVLGVAVAAAYAVTFFVVLRGAASGVRFDPGATFEDLADQMGGESAVAVIAVVVVLGWVMPAVGALLIRRRLPRDPMPVFLLFGFAAAILGASLLYDEGLTPVFFVRTGFIYGVLLATWGLGSLERRQYYVAAIALAIGVAAIYWGRDRSDGSCTSTSCFAQGPAVALVIAALGIGVLGLILRGSRRTWAVIAVAVLLGTTASTTVASVRKFATPPLTEYASIAPGGIEAARFIRRNSGSEDRIATNVHCQRARASHCLTGSYWIAGYAERRVLVEGWAYQSRVDDTYPDGVQSAFWDQEELRINDEAFTNPTRDVVETLRTKYGVQWLLLDERVSAPPKNLDRLTELRFQFGTVRVYQLYPPPPANPFPSQTPSPTGPPSQTPSFPTGSPSLPTQTPGLPTQTPGTSSLTPGQTFPSQPFPTGSLPTGSLPPTFPTGPLPIQLTTTPGLRSP
;
A
#
# COMPACT_ATOMS: atom_id res chain seq x y z
N MET A 1 16.34 27.94 50.67
CA MET A 1 16.52 27.71 49.21
C MET A 1 16.95 26.30 48.78
N ILE A 2 17.24 25.35 49.69
CA ILE A 2 17.84 24.05 49.31
C ILE A 2 16.80 22.94 48.97
N ARG A 3 15.56 23.03 49.48
CA ARG A 3 14.48 22.04 49.22
C ARG A 3 13.88 22.07 47.80
N GLY A 4 14.18 23.09 46.99
CA GLY A 4 13.64 23.27 45.64
C GLY A 4 14.47 22.64 44.50
N ARG A 5 15.76 22.37 44.74
CA ARG A 5 16.66 21.80 43.71
C ARG A 5 16.43 20.29 43.51
N GLY A 6 16.17 19.53 44.58
CA GLY A 6 15.93 18.08 44.51
C GLY A 6 14.70 17.69 43.67
N LYS A 7 13.58 18.43 43.80
CA LYS A 7 12.36 18.18 43.01
C LYS A 7 12.54 18.48 41.52
N ARG A 8 13.35 19.49 41.14
CA ARG A 8 13.68 19.76 39.73
C ARG A 8 14.60 18.69 39.13
N VAL A 9 15.59 18.22 39.89
CA VAL A 9 16.51 17.18 39.42
C VAL A 9 15.79 15.83 39.29
N ALA A 10 14.91 15.47 40.24
CA ALA A 10 14.08 14.27 40.15
C ALA A 10 13.06 14.33 38.99
N ALA A 11 12.43 15.48 38.76
CA ALA A 11 11.53 15.67 37.62
C ALA A 11 12.26 15.64 36.27
N VAL A 12 13.51 16.10 36.20
CA VAL A 12 14.36 16.00 35.00
C VAL A 12 14.86 14.57 34.78
N ARG A 13 15.22 13.84 35.86
CA ARG A 13 15.57 12.41 35.79
C ARG A 13 14.40 11.54 35.36
N GLY A 14 13.20 11.75 35.92
CA GLY A 14 11.98 11.02 35.52
C GLY A 14 11.56 11.30 34.07
N LYS A 15 11.74 12.54 33.60
CA LYS A 15 11.53 12.91 32.19
C LYS A 15 12.55 12.27 31.24
N ARG A 16 13.81 12.14 31.66
CA ARG A 16 14.86 11.44 30.91
C ARG A 16 14.63 9.93 30.90
N LEU A 17 14.19 9.33 32.01
CA LEU A 17 13.84 7.91 32.07
C LEU A 17 12.64 7.59 31.17
N ALA A 18 11.56 8.36 31.22
CA ALA A 18 10.38 8.14 30.37
C ALA A 18 10.67 8.33 28.86
N ALA A 19 11.54 9.28 28.51
CA ALA A 19 12.03 9.43 27.13
C ALA A 19 12.96 8.27 26.70
N MET A 20 13.76 7.73 27.62
CA MET A 20 14.58 6.53 27.37
C MET A 20 13.73 5.25 27.27
N VAL A 21 12.59 5.16 27.97
CA VAL A 21 11.67 4.01 27.89
C VAL A 21 10.81 4.02 26.61
N SER A 22 10.59 5.18 25.97
CA SER A 22 9.90 5.25 24.67
C SER A 22 10.83 5.08 23.45
N LEU A 23 12.14 5.25 23.63
CA LEU A 23 13.18 5.09 22.61
C LEU A 23 13.32 3.66 22.02
N PRO A 24 13.19 2.56 22.79
CA PRO A 24 13.28 1.21 22.22
C PRO A 24 12.01 0.77 21.49
N VAL A 25 10.88 1.48 21.60
CA VAL A 25 9.60 0.98 21.05
C VAL A 25 9.63 0.89 19.52
N LEU A 26 10.25 1.83 18.81
CA LEU A 26 10.37 1.76 17.34
C LEU A 26 11.30 0.63 16.89
N PRO A 27 12.56 0.53 17.37
CA PRO A 27 13.43 -0.59 17.03
C PRO A 27 12.87 -1.94 17.48
N LEU A 28 12.28 -2.03 18.67
CA LEU A 28 11.68 -3.28 19.16
C LEU A 28 10.47 -3.69 18.32
N ALA A 29 9.56 -2.75 18.04
CA ALA A 29 8.43 -3.01 17.13
C ALA A 29 8.92 -3.42 15.74
N TRP A 30 10.02 -2.85 15.26
CA TRP A 30 10.64 -3.20 13.99
C TRP A 30 11.16 -4.62 13.93
N PHE A 31 11.96 -5.04 14.92
CA PHE A 31 12.48 -6.40 14.98
C PHE A 31 11.38 -7.43 15.28
N VAL A 32 10.42 -7.11 16.14
CA VAL A 32 9.28 -7.99 16.44
C VAL A 32 8.37 -8.17 15.23
N ALA A 33 8.08 -7.10 14.48
CA ALA A 33 7.24 -7.17 13.27
C ALA A 33 7.85 -7.96 12.13
N LEU A 34 9.18 -8.11 12.15
CA LEU A 34 9.94 -8.79 11.10
C LEU A 34 10.65 -10.04 11.64
N GLN A 35 10.22 -10.58 12.78
CA GLN A 35 10.87 -11.71 13.46
C GLN A 35 10.88 -13.00 12.62
N GLU A 36 9.96 -13.12 11.66
CA GLU A 36 9.92 -14.23 10.70
C GLU A 36 11.05 -14.15 9.67
N GLN A 37 11.71 -13.00 9.55
CA GLN A 37 12.82 -12.77 8.63
C GLN A 37 14.15 -12.79 9.40
N PRO A 38 15.25 -13.16 8.73
CA PRO A 38 16.58 -13.02 9.31
C PRO A 38 16.83 -11.59 9.84
N PRO A 39 17.30 -11.42 11.09
CA PRO A 39 17.45 -10.09 11.71
C PRO A 39 18.34 -9.13 10.93
N TRP A 40 19.29 -9.67 10.13
CA TRP A 40 20.16 -8.86 9.28
C TRP A 40 19.36 -8.08 8.22
N MET A 41 18.27 -8.63 7.69
CA MET A 41 17.46 -7.95 6.67
C MET A 41 16.78 -6.71 7.27
N ALA A 42 16.17 -6.89 8.46
CA ALA A 42 15.55 -5.80 9.20
C ALA A 42 16.59 -4.73 9.60
N GLY A 43 17.78 -5.15 10.01
CA GLY A 43 18.90 -4.26 10.31
C GLY A 43 19.41 -3.49 9.09
N ALA A 44 19.57 -4.16 7.94
CA ALA A 44 20.03 -3.56 6.70
C ALA A 44 19.04 -2.53 6.16
N TYR A 45 17.75 -2.86 6.10
CA TYR A 45 16.72 -1.93 5.66
C TYR A 45 16.53 -0.76 6.64
N LEU A 46 16.63 -0.99 7.96
CA LEU A 46 16.62 0.11 8.93
C LEU A 46 17.84 1.02 8.78
N GLY A 47 19.03 0.44 8.58
CA GLY A 47 20.26 1.20 8.32
C GLY A 47 20.13 2.05 7.06
N TYR A 48 19.60 1.47 5.99
CA TYR A 48 19.27 2.16 4.75
C TYR A 48 18.31 3.35 4.99
N LEU A 49 17.16 3.08 5.62
CA LEU A 49 16.15 4.09 5.91
C LEU A 49 16.70 5.22 6.79
N LEU A 50 17.60 4.92 7.74
CA LEU A 50 18.17 5.94 8.61
C LEU A 50 19.27 6.76 7.91
N LEU A 51 20.24 6.09 7.29
CA LEU A 51 21.47 6.72 6.80
C LEU A 51 21.32 7.35 5.42
N ILE A 52 20.54 6.72 4.54
CA ILE A 52 20.35 7.18 3.16
C ILE A 52 19.13 8.10 3.04
N ILE A 53 18.08 7.82 3.82
CA ILE A 53 16.79 8.52 3.68
C ILE A 53 16.55 9.53 4.81
N ALA A 54 16.45 9.07 6.06
CA ALA A 54 15.97 9.90 7.17
C ALA A 54 16.95 11.03 7.52
N VAL A 55 18.24 10.73 7.68
CA VAL A 55 19.25 11.74 8.03
C VAL A 55 19.42 12.76 6.89
N PRO A 56 19.69 12.36 5.63
CA PRO A 56 19.77 13.30 4.51
C PRO A 56 18.46 14.07 4.28
N GLY A 57 17.32 13.36 4.31
CA GLY A 57 15.98 13.93 4.19
C GLY A 57 15.67 15.00 5.24
N THR A 58 16.03 14.75 6.51
CA THR A 58 15.90 15.73 7.60
C THR A 58 16.78 16.95 7.37
N MET A 59 18.00 16.76 6.88
CA MET A 59 18.90 17.87 6.52
C MET A 59 18.31 18.69 5.37
N PHE A 60 17.82 18.04 4.32
CA PHE A 60 17.14 18.69 3.20
C PHE A 60 15.95 19.50 3.68
N TRP A 61 15.03 18.85 4.38
CA TRP A 61 13.82 19.44 4.92
C TRP A 61 14.11 20.66 5.78
N ARG A 62 14.96 20.53 6.80
CA ARG A 62 15.25 21.64 7.73
C ARG A 62 15.95 22.80 7.03
N ARG A 63 16.78 22.54 6.02
CA ARG A 63 17.43 23.60 5.25
C ARG A 63 16.52 24.33 4.29
N LEU A 64 15.63 23.61 3.62
CA LEU A 64 14.70 24.21 2.67
C LEU A 64 13.56 24.94 3.37
N THR A 65 12.98 24.32 4.40
CA THR A 65 11.78 24.84 5.08
C THR A 65 12.09 25.78 6.24
N GLY A 66 13.29 25.68 6.82
CA GLY A 66 13.62 26.32 8.09
C GLY A 66 13.04 25.61 9.32
N GLY A 67 12.54 24.38 9.16
CA GLY A 67 12.00 23.56 10.24
C GLY A 67 10.64 24.03 10.77
N THR A 68 9.96 23.08 11.41
CA THR A 68 8.67 23.28 12.10
C THR A 68 8.85 23.82 13.51
N GLY A 69 10.06 23.68 14.06
CA GLY A 69 10.43 24.05 15.42
C GLY A 69 10.37 22.89 16.41
N TRP A 70 9.97 21.69 15.99
CA TRP A 70 10.13 20.46 16.76
C TRP A 70 11.01 19.50 15.97
N PHE A 71 12.15 19.11 16.55
CA PHE A 71 13.09 18.23 15.87
C PHE A 71 12.45 16.90 15.46
N ALA A 72 11.64 16.28 16.32
CA ALA A 72 10.98 15.02 16.00
C ALA A 72 10.00 15.15 14.80
N ALA A 73 9.29 16.27 14.70
CA ALA A 73 8.41 16.54 13.55
C ALA A 73 9.23 16.76 12.28
N ASP A 74 10.33 17.50 12.37
CA ASP A 74 11.26 17.73 11.26
C ASP A 74 11.94 16.45 10.79
N ALA A 75 12.23 15.52 11.71
CA ALA A 75 12.82 14.23 11.37
C ALA A 75 11.83 13.37 10.58
N VAL A 76 10.57 13.27 11.03
CA VAL A 76 9.54 12.48 10.33
C VAL A 76 9.20 13.08 8.96
N LEU A 77 8.93 14.39 8.89
CA LEU A 77 8.67 15.07 7.62
C LEU A 77 9.91 15.04 6.71
N GLY A 78 11.09 15.09 7.32
CA GLY A 78 12.38 14.91 6.68
C GLY A 78 12.55 13.55 6.04
N THR A 79 12.22 12.46 6.74
CA THR A 79 12.26 11.11 6.17
C THR A 79 11.33 10.98 4.97
N ALA A 80 10.09 11.45 5.08
CA ALA A 80 9.16 11.46 3.94
C ALA A 80 9.66 12.33 2.78
N PHE A 81 10.28 13.47 3.05
CA PHE A 81 10.93 14.29 2.03
C PHE A 81 12.14 13.60 1.40
N GLY A 82 12.93 12.86 2.18
CA GLY A 82 14.04 12.04 1.70
C GLY A 82 13.59 10.98 0.70
N LEU A 83 12.47 10.30 1.01
CA LEU A 83 11.84 9.36 0.08
C LEU A 83 11.44 10.03 -1.24
N ALA A 84 10.87 11.25 -1.18
CA ALA A 84 10.51 11.98 -2.40
C ALA A 84 11.74 12.34 -3.26
N VAL A 85 12.87 12.72 -2.64
CA VAL A 85 14.11 13.00 -3.38
C VAL A 85 14.68 11.72 -3.98
N GLU A 86 14.71 10.63 -3.22
CA GLU A 86 15.22 9.33 -3.65
C GLU A 86 14.45 8.81 -4.87
N THR A 87 13.12 8.84 -4.83
CA THR A 87 12.25 8.44 -5.94
C THR A 87 12.51 9.23 -7.22
N LEU A 88 12.96 10.49 -7.13
CA LEU A 88 13.35 11.25 -8.32
C LEU A 88 14.79 10.96 -8.76
N LEU A 89 15.66 10.58 -7.83
CA LEU A 89 17.08 10.33 -8.07
C LEU A 89 17.34 8.91 -8.62
N TYR A 90 16.63 7.89 -8.13
CA TYR A 90 16.77 6.51 -8.57
C TYR A 90 16.54 6.32 -10.08
N PRO A 91 15.41 6.76 -10.69
CA PRO A 91 15.21 6.61 -12.12
C PRO A 91 16.24 7.39 -12.95
N LEU A 92 16.73 8.54 -12.46
CA LEU A 92 17.85 9.24 -13.08
C LEU A 92 19.13 8.40 -13.05
N GLY A 93 19.40 7.69 -11.95
CA GLY A 93 20.49 6.73 -11.86
C GLY A 93 20.34 5.59 -12.85
N MET A 94 19.14 5.01 -12.93
CA MET A 94 18.84 3.91 -13.84
C MET A 94 18.99 4.28 -15.32
N LEU A 95 18.70 5.53 -15.72
CA LEU A 95 19.00 6.03 -17.06
C LEU A 95 20.48 5.90 -17.45
N PHE A 96 21.39 5.90 -16.47
CA PHE A 96 22.83 5.73 -16.66
C PHE A 96 23.33 4.37 -16.17
N SER A 97 22.44 3.40 -15.94
CA SER A 97 22.76 2.08 -15.38
C SER A 97 23.48 2.16 -14.02
N MET A 98 23.12 3.16 -13.21
CA MET A 98 23.66 3.38 -11.86
C MET A 98 22.57 3.13 -10.79
N PRO A 99 22.26 1.86 -10.47
CA PRO A 99 21.20 1.52 -9.51
C PRO A 99 21.48 2.03 -8.09
N PHE A 100 22.73 2.33 -7.76
CA PHE A 100 23.16 2.84 -6.45
C PHE A 100 23.08 4.36 -6.30
N ALA A 101 22.43 5.09 -7.22
CA ALA A 101 22.39 6.55 -7.22
C ALA A 101 21.87 7.16 -5.90
N ALA A 102 20.98 6.46 -5.17
CA ALA A 102 20.51 6.90 -3.86
C ALA A 102 21.63 7.05 -2.82
N LEU A 103 22.79 6.37 -2.97
CA LEU A 103 23.96 6.56 -2.10
C LEU A 103 24.57 7.97 -2.19
N LEU A 104 24.21 8.77 -3.20
CA LEU A 104 24.61 10.18 -3.31
C LEU A 104 23.85 11.08 -2.31
N MET A 105 22.73 10.64 -1.75
CA MET A 105 21.87 11.42 -0.86
C MET A 105 22.61 12.07 0.32
N PRO A 106 23.46 11.35 1.10
CA PRO A 106 24.22 11.97 2.19
C PRO A 106 25.18 13.07 1.71
N ALA A 107 25.87 12.85 0.58
CA ALA A 107 26.79 13.83 0.02
C ALA A 107 26.04 15.08 -0.47
N LEU A 108 24.91 14.90 -1.16
CA LEU A 108 24.03 16.00 -1.60
C LEU A 108 23.48 16.80 -0.40
N ALA A 109 23.04 16.11 0.65
CA ALA A 109 22.54 16.75 1.87
C ALA A 109 23.63 17.54 2.58
N PHE A 110 24.83 16.98 2.69
CA PHE A 110 25.98 17.64 3.28
C PHE A 110 26.43 18.86 2.46
N GLY A 111 26.51 18.72 1.14
CA GLY A 111 26.81 19.81 0.20
C GLY A 111 25.82 20.96 0.33
N MET A 112 24.52 20.66 0.33
CA MET A 112 23.49 21.68 0.53
C MET A 112 23.55 22.31 1.93
N TRP A 113 23.86 21.53 2.96
CA TRP A 113 24.04 22.03 4.32
C TRP A 113 25.21 23.01 4.45
N ARG A 114 26.31 22.75 3.73
CA ARG A 114 27.49 23.63 3.61
C ARG A 114 27.20 24.88 2.78
N ALA A 115 26.54 24.72 1.63
CA ALA A 115 26.30 25.81 0.68
C ALA A 115 25.28 26.85 1.17
N LEU A 116 24.28 26.43 1.96
CA LEU A 116 23.23 27.33 2.42
C LEU A 116 23.58 28.03 3.75
N PRO A 117 23.26 29.33 3.93
CA PRO A 117 23.57 30.08 5.15
C PRO A 117 23.05 29.40 6.41
N ARG A 118 23.87 29.31 7.46
CA ARG A 118 23.47 28.75 8.77
C ARG A 118 22.44 29.65 9.44
N ARG A 119 21.40 29.04 9.99
CA ARG A 119 20.39 29.75 10.79
C ARG A 119 20.10 28.95 12.05
N LYS A 120 20.06 29.63 13.20
CA LYS A 120 19.54 29.02 14.43
C LYS A 120 18.05 28.77 14.23
N LEU A 121 17.67 27.51 14.23
CA LEU A 121 16.27 27.12 14.17
C LEU A 121 15.67 27.22 15.58
N PRO A 122 14.49 27.83 15.74
CA PRO A 122 13.83 27.87 17.03
C PRO A 122 13.40 26.44 17.41
N GLU A 123 14.14 25.80 18.31
CA GLU A 123 13.84 24.44 18.76
C GLU A 123 13.04 24.45 20.05
N ARG A 124 11.88 23.79 20.00
CA ARG A 124 11.03 23.50 21.14
C ARG A 124 11.19 22.03 21.48
N PRO A 125 11.47 21.67 22.74
CA PRO A 125 11.50 20.27 23.12
C PRO A 125 10.11 19.66 22.95
N THR A 126 10.02 18.54 22.24
CA THR A 126 8.77 17.77 22.17
C THR A 126 8.46 17.24 23.57
N PRO A 127 7.28 17.55 24.15
CA PRO A 127 6.93 17.02 25.45
C PRO A 127 6.88 15.49 25.44
N TRP A 128 7.46 14.85 26.47
CA TRP A 128 7.56 13.39 26.54
C TRP A 128 6.21 12.67 26.39
N TRP A 129 5.12 13.27 26.91
CA TRP A 129 3.78 12.69 26.83
C TRP A 129 3.20 12.74 25.41
N ALA A 130 3.61 13.72 24.60
CA ALA A 130 3.18 13.82 23.20
C ALA A 130 3.87 12.72 22.38
N THR A 131 5.17 12.53 22.62
CA THR A 131 5.93 11.41 22.06
C THR A 131 5.35 10.08 22.54
N ALA A 132 5.11 9.90 23.83
CA ALA A 132 4.56 8.67 24.39
C ALA A 132 3.19 8.32 23.78
N GLY A 133 2.28 9.29 23.68
CA GLY A 133 0.96 9.04 23.09
C GLY A 133 1.01 8.74 21.58
N ALA A 134 1.89 9.40 20.82
CA ALA A 134 2.13 9.02 19.43
C ALA A 134 2.76 7.62 19.32
N MET A 135 3.67 7.28 20.23
CA MET A 135 4.31 5.96 20.28
C MET A 135 3.36 4.82 20.67
N VAL A 136 2.33 5.10 21.46
CA VAL A 136 1.25 4.12 21.71
C VAL A 136 0.52 3.79 20.41
N ALA A 137 0.16 4.79 19.61
CA ALA A 137 -0.48 4.57 18.31
C ALA A 137 0.44 3.78 17.36
N VAL A 138 1.73 4.11 17.34
CA VAL A 138 2.75 3.33 16.59
C VAL A 138 2.83 1.88 17.08
N GLY A 139 2.81 1.65 18.40
CA GLY A 139 2.81 0.30 18.97
C GLY A 139 1.58 -0.51 18.56
N VAL A 140 0.39 0.11 18.54
CA VAL A 140 -0.84 -0.52 18.05
C VAL A 140 -0.76 -0.82 16.55
N ALA A 141 -0.31 0.14 15.75
CA ALA A 141 -0.08 -0.02 14.33
C ALA A 141 0.87 -1.18 14.03
N ALA A 142 1.97 -1.27 14.80
CA ALA A 142 2.93 -2.34 14.64
C ALA A 142 2.37 -3.69 15.07
N ALA A 143 1.71 -3.77 16.23
CA ALA A 143 1.08 -5.00 16.71
C ALA A 143 0.03 -5.53 15.72
N TRP A 144 -0.74 -4.63 15.09
CA TRP A 144 -1.67 -5.00 14.03
C TRP A 144 -0.93 -5.57 12.81
N PHE A 145 0.15 -4.92 12.36
CA PHE A 145 0.91 -5.40 11.21
C PHE A 145 1.48 -6.79 11.46
N VAL A 146 2.10 -7.03 12.63
CA VAL A 146 2.67 -8.34 13.01
C VAL A 146 1.61 -9.44 13.02
N ARG A 147 0.39 -9.12 13.46
CA ARG A 147 -0.66 -10.13 13.66
C ARG A 147 -1.52 -10.37 12.43
N VAL A 148 -1.64 -9.37 11.56
CA VAL A 148 -2.57 -9.39 10.43
C VAL A 148 -1.82 -9.09 9.15
N GLY A 149 -1.24 -7.88 9.05
CA GLY A 149 -0.63 -7.39 7.82
C GLY A 149 0.43 -8.32 7.22
N SER A 150 1.34 -8.85 8.05
CA SER A 150 2.40 -9.77 7.65
C SER A 150 1.91 -11.15 7.21
N HIS A 151 0.66 -11.50 7.43
CA HIS A 151 0.11 -12.81 7.06
C HIS A 151 -0.87 -12.73 5.87
N LEU A 152 -1.15 -11.52 5.36
CA LEU A 152 -2.10 -11.34 4.25
C LEU A 152 -1.59 -11.92 2.93
N ILE A 153 -0.29 -11.78 2.68
CA ILE A 153 0.37 -12.17 1.43
C ILE A 153 1.43 -13.23 1.75
N PRO A 154 1.46 -14.38 1.08
CA PRO A 154 2.41 -15.45 1.41
C PRO A 154 3.83 -15.05 0.97
N LEU A 155 4.84 -15.46 1.72
CA LEU A 155 6.24 -15.43 1.27
C LEU A 155 6.77 -16.82 0.91
N VAL A 156 6.10 -17.88 1.37
CA VAL A 156 6.47 -19.28 1.14
C VAL A 156 5.16 -20.05 1.05
N GLY A 157 5.08 -20.99 0.09
CA GLY A 157 3.86 -21.76 -0.15
C GLY A 157 2.64 -20.93 -0.60
N PRO A 158 1.52 -21.59 -0.94
CA PRO A 158 0.29 -20.92 -1.36
C PRO A 158 -0.57 -20.41 -0.19
N ASP A 159 -0.25 -20.81 1.05
CA ASP A 159 -1.04 -20.51 2.25
C ASP A 159 -0.97 -19.02 2.62
N ALA A 160 -2.02 -18.26 2.31
CA ALA A 160 -2.18 -16.89 2.79
C ALA A 160 -3.59 -16.64 3.30
N LEU A 161 -3.74 -15.61 4.12
CA LEU A 161 -5.06 -15.24 4.65
C LEU A 161 -6.00 -14.74 3.56
N ARG A 162 -5.48 -14.01 2.55
CA ARG A 162 -6.23 -13.46 1.41
C ARG A 162 -5.34 -13.24 0.17
N PRO A 163 -4.91 -14.30 -0.54
CA PRO A 163 -4.17 -14.12 -1.79
C PRO A 163 -5.00 -13.32 -2.81
N ASN A 164 -4.40 -12.33 -3.45
CA ASN A 164 -5.02 -11.49 -4.49
C ASN A 164 -4.06 -11.27 -5.67
N SER A 165 -4.59 -10.84 -6.82
CA SER A 165 -3.80 -10.49 -8.00
C SER A 165 -2.91 -9.26 -7.80
N ASP A 166 -3.33 -8.32 -6.94
CA ASP A 166 -2.60 -7.08 -6.72
C ASP A 166 -1.19 -7.34 -6.19
N ALA A 167 -1.04 -8.15 -5.14
CA ALA A 167 0.25 -8.30 -4.48
C ALA A 167 1.35 -8.80 -5.45
N PRO A 168 1.16 -9.92 -6.19
CA PRO A 168 2.15 -10.35 -7.17
C PRO A 168 2.31 -9.38 -8.35
N HIS A 169 1.26 -8.67 -8.76
CA HIS A 169 1.38 -7.60 -9.76
C HIS A 169 2.34 -6.49 -9.30
N ASN A 170 2.16 -5.98 -8.08
CA ASN A 170 3.04 -4.95 -7.53
C ASN A 170 4.50 -5.44 -7.43
N LEU A 171 4.71 -6.71 -7.07
CA LEU A 171 6.04 -7.32 -7.07
C LEU A 171 6.63 -7.40 -8.49
N ALA A 172 5.82 -7.74 -9.49
CA ALA A 172 6.27 -7.78 -10.88
C ALA A 172 6.73 -6.40 -11.37
N VAL A 173 5.99 -5.34 -11.04
CA VAL A 173 6.38 -3.96 -11.38
C VAL A 173 7.64 -3.53 -10.61
N ALA A 174 7.77 -3.92 -9.34
CA ALA A 174 9.00 -3.68 -8.57
C ALA A 174 10.22 -4.39 -9.17
N ALA A 175 10.06 -5.63 -9.62
CA ALA A 175 11.10 -6.37 -10.33
C ALA A 175 11.49 -5.69 -11.63
N GLU A 176 10.51 -5.24 -12.43
CA GLU A 176 10.78 -4.51 -13.67
C GLU A 176 11.64 -3.26 -13.42
N LEU A 177 11.29 -2.42 -12.44
CA LEU A 177 12.09 -1.21 -12.14
C LEU A 177 13.43 -1.48 -11.44
N THR A 178 13.61 -2.68 -10.90
CA THR A 178 14.89 -3.10 -10.33
C THR A 178 15.89 -3.42 -11.43
N HIS A 179 15.42 -4.05 -12.51
CA HIS A 179 16.28 -4.61 -13.55
C HIS A 179 16.27 -3.80 -14.86
N HIS A 180 15.21 -3.03 -15.14
CA HIS A 180 14.98 -2.41 -16.44
C HIS A 180 14.50 -0.95 -16.32
N PHE A 181 15.07 -0.07 -17.14
CA PHE A 181 14.57 1.30 -17.30
C PHE A 181 14.80 1.79 -18.75
N PRO A 182 13.81 2.43 -19.40
CA PRO A 182 12.46 2.71 -18.90
C PRO A 182 11.58 1.46 -18.81
N PRO A 183 10.59 1.43 -17.90
CA PRO A 183 9.86 0.21 -17.54
C PRO A 183 8.88 -0.24 -18.63
N ARG A 184 8.75 -1.56 -18.78
CA ARG A 184 7.77 -2.26 -19.63
C ARG A 184 6.78 -3.06 -18.80
N ILE A 185 5.70 -3.53 -19.41
CA ILE A 185 4.75 -4.43 -18.76
C ILE A 185 5.43 -5.80 -18.62
N PRO A 186 5.69 -6.30 -17.39
CA PRO A 186 6.49 -7.51 -17.19
C PRO A 186 5.69 -8.81 -17.33
N TYR A 187 4.36 -8.75 -17.33
CA TYR A 187 3.49 -9.93 -17.31
C TYR A 187 2.77 -10.22 -18.63
N ALA A 188 2.76 -9.27 -19.58
CA ALA A 188 2.19 -9.45 -20.92
C ALA A 188 2.70 -8.36 -21.87
N ASP A 189 2.80 -8.66 -23.17
CA ASP A 189 2.90 -7.67 -24.28
C ASP A 189 4.20 -6.82 -24.34
N GLY A 190 5.00 -6.74 -23.27
CA GLY A 190 6.33 -6.10 -23.29
C GLY A 190 6.34 -4.62 -23.74
N ARG A 191 5.18 -3.97 -23.86
CA ARG A 191 5.01 -2.55 -24.13
C ARG A 191 5.43 -1.71 -22.95
N TRP A 192 5.52 -0.40 -23.14
CA TRP A 192 5.81 0.54 -22.07
C TRP A 192 4.78 0.45 -20.95
N LEU A 193 5.26 0.44 -19.71
CA LEU A 193 4.40 0.59 -18.56
C LEU A 193 3.80 2.00 -18.60
N THR A 194 2.48 2.10 -18.57
CA THR A 194 1.71 3.36 -18.64
C THR A 194 0.96 3.61 -17.33
N SER A 195 1.62 3.30 -16.21
CA SER A 195 1.09 3.45 -14.86
C SER A 195 2.10 4.16 -13.94
N HIS A 196 1.67 4.47 -12.72
CA HIS A 196 2.49 5.19 -11.75
C HIS A 196 3.47 4.22 -11.09
N TRP A 197 4.75 4.61 -10.95
CA TRP A 197 5.80 3.66 -10.56
C TRP A 197 6.74 4.14 -9.45
N ALA A 198 6.61 5.37 -8.98
CA ALA A 198 7.48 5.99 -7.97
C ALA A 198 7.64 5.21 -6.65
N ALA A 199 6.60 4.49 -6.23
CA ALA A 199 6.65 3.66 -5.02
C ALA A 199 7.63 2.49 -5.18
N TYR A 200 7.76 1.96 -6.38
CA TYR A 200 8.64 0.84 -6.67
C TYR A 200 10.09 1.26 -6.87
N ASP A 201 10.36 2.52 -7.25
CA ASP A 201 11.72 3.07 -7.28
C ASP A 201 12.39 2.95 -5.90
N HIS A 202 11.65 3.23 -4.82
CA HIS A 202 12.13 3.05 -3.46
C HIS A 202 12.40 1.57 -3.12
N ILE A 203 11.50 0.68 -3.53
CA ILE A 203 11.64 -0.77 -3.30
C ILE A 203 12.89 -1.27 -4.02
N ALA A 204 13.06 -0.91 -5.30
CA ALA A 204 14.19 -1.29 -6.13
C ALA A 204 15.53 -0.73 -5.62
N SER A 205 15.58 0.57 -5.29
CA SER A 205 16.73 1.23 -4.66
C SER A 205 17.14 0.54 -3.36
N SER A 206 16.16 0.22 -2.51
CA SER A 206 16.41 -0.49 -1.25
C SER A 206 16.94 -1.92 -1.48
N HIS A 207 16.44 -2.63 -2.50
CA HIS A 207 16.95 -3.95 -2.88
C HIS A 207 18.42 -3.89 -3.30
N TRP A 208 18.78 -2.96 -4.19
CA TRP A 208 20.17 -2.80 -4.63
C TRP A 208 21.12 -2.50 -3.47
N ILE A 209 20.75 -1.60 -2.57
CA ILE A 209 21.64 -1.16 -1.48
C ILE A 209 21.72 -2.18 -0.34
N THR A 210 20.65 -2.94 -0.07
CA THR A 210 20.58 -3.83 1.11
C THR A 210 20.66 -5.32 0.78
N SER A 211 20.50 -5.68 -0.49
CA SER A 211 20.37 -7.06 -0.97
C SER A 211 19.21 -7.85 -0.35
N VAL A 212 18.27 -7.17 0.31
CA VAL A 212 17.04 -7.81 0.84
C VAL A 212 16.15 -8.20 -0.35
N PRO A 213 15.62 -9.44 -0.41
CA PRO A 213 14.75 -9.87 -1.51
C PRO A 213 13.53 -8.96 -1.75
N LEU A 214 13.14 -8.78 -3.02
CA LEU A 214 12.06 -7.86 -3.41
C LEU A 214 10.70 -8.24 -2.82
N ASP A 215 10.39 -9.53 -2.71
CA ASP A 215 9.15 -10.03 -2.09
C ASP A 215 9.07 -9.65 -0.60
N VAL A 216 10.18 -9.80 0.15
CA VAL A 216 10.27 -9.38 1.55
C VAL A 216 10.15 -7.86 1.69
N LEU A 217 10.80 -7.08 0.83
CA LEU A 217 10.68 -5.63 0.82
C LEU A 217 9.24 -5.19 0.53
N THR A 218 8.66 -5.70 -0.56
CA THR A 218 7.35 -5.30 -1.08
C THR A 218 6.22 -5.68 -0.13
N PHE A 219 6.28 -6.86 0.51
CA PHE A 219 5.15 -7.37 1.30
C PHE A 219 5.34 -7.29 2.81
N ARG A 220 6.54 -6.97 3.31
CA ARG A 220 6.81 -6.86 4.76
C ARG A 220 7.38 -5.51 5.12
N MET A 221 8.60 -5.21 4.67
CA MET A 221 9.37 -4.12 5.25
C MET A 221 8.89 -2.74 4.84
N VAL A 222 8.62 -2.54 3.55
CA VAL A 222 8.22 -1.24 3.00
C VAL A 222 6.80 -0.85 3.45
N PRO A 223 5.77 -1.72 3.35
CA PRO A 223 4.45 -1.41 3.89
C PRO A 223 4.47 -1.09 5.38
N PHE A 224 5.26 -1.84 6.17
CA PHE A 224 5.43 -1.56 7.60
C PHE A 224 6.00 -0.16 7.84
N ALA A 225 7.10 0.19 7.15
CA ALA A 225 7.71 1.51 7.28
C ALA A 225 6.74 2.64 6.91
N TRP A 226 5.98 2.49 5.82
CA TRP A 226 5.05 3.53 5.36
C TRP A 226 3.83 3.69 6.26
N ILE A 227 3.32 2.61 6.87
CA ILE A 227 2.29 2.69 7.92
C ILE A 227 2.80 3.54 9.09
N LEU A 228 4.00 3.24 9.59
CA LEU A 228 4.58 3.98 10.71
C LEU A 228 4.83 5.45 10.35
N LEU A 229 5.34 5.72 9.16
CA LEU A 229 5.57 7.08 8.66
C LEU A 229 4.26 7.84 8.46
N THR A 230 3.17 7.19 8.07
CA THR A 230 1.85 7.81 7.95
C THR A 230 1.34 8.25 9.33
N VAL A 231 1.40 7.37 10.34
CA VAL A 231 0.98 7.68 11.73
C VAL A 231 1.82 8.82 12.32
N LEU A 232 3.14 8.72 12.19
CA LEU A 232 4.07 9.74 12.70
C LEU A 232 3.95 11.06 11.92
N GLY A 233 3.75 10.99 10.61
CA GLY A 233 3.62 12.15 9.75
C GLY A 233 2.31 12.90 10.04
N ALA A 234 1.20 12.20 10.27
CA ALA A 234 -0.04 12.79 10.75
C ALA A 234 0.18 13.54 12.08
N ALA A 235 0.93 12.95 13.02
CA ALA A 235 1.29 13.59 14.27
C ALA A 235 2.12 14.87 14.05
N ALA A 236 3.12 14.81 13.17
CA ALA A 236 3.99 15.93 12.83
C ALA A 236 3.22 17.09 12.18
N VAL A 237 2.39 16.80 11.17
CA VAL A 237 1.54 17.78 10.50
C VAL A 237 0.50 18.34 11.46
N GLY A 238 -0.12 17.51 12.31
CA GLY A 238 -1.05 17.95 13.34
C GLY A 238 -0.45 18.96 14.31
N MET A 239 0.78 18.73 14.78
CA MET A 239 1.51 19.70 15.62
C MET A 239 1.80 21.00 14.86
N LEU A 240 2.24 20.91 13.60
CA LEU A 240 2.50 22.08 12.76
C LEU A 240 1.24 22.91 12.51
N LEU A 241 0.12 22.26 12.18
CA LEU A 241 -1.14 22.90 11.90
C LEU A 241 -1.72 23.59 13.14
N THR A 242 -1.61 22.97 14.31
CA THR A 242 -2.20 23.50 15.55
C THR A 242 -1.28 24.39 16.37
N GLY A 243 0.04 24.29 16.16
CA GLY A 243 1.04 24.94 17.01
C GLY A 243 1.22 24.26 18.39
N ARG A 244 0.57 23.11 18.63
CA ARG A 244 0.44 22.48 19.95
C ARG A 244 0.90 21.03 19.94
N ALA A 245 1.67 20.62 20.95
CA ALA A 245 2.14 19.25 21.10
C ALA A 245 1.02 18.21 21.30
N VAL A 246 -0.15 18.64 21.79
CA VAL A 246 -1.30 17.75 22.03
C VAL A 246 -1.90 17.19 20.75
N ALA A 247 -1.66 17.85 19.63
CA ALA A 247 -2.12 17.37 18.34
C ALA A 247 -1.39 16.09 17.87
N ALA A 248 -0.17 15.82 18.37
CA ALA A 248 0.55 14.61 18.00
C ALA A 248 -0.20 13.32 18.40
N PRO A 249 -0.53 13.08 19.69
CA PRO A 249 -1.26 11.88 20.08
C PRO A 249 -2.68 11.84 19.52
N ILE A 250 -3.33 13.00 19.28
CA ILE A 250 -4.66 13.05 18.66
C ILE A 250 -4.61 12.57 17.20
N ALA A 251 -3.73 13.13 16.37
CA ALA A 251 -3.61 12.75 14.97
C ALA A 251 -3.12 11.30 14.82
N ALA A 252 -2.10 10.90 15.59
CA ALA A 252 -1.61 9.53 15.57
C ALA A 252 -2.70 8.53 15.99
N GLY A 253 -3.40 8.83 17.09
CA GLY A 253 -4.51 8.01 17.59
C GLY A 253 -5.65 7.90 16.59
N LEU A 254 -6.09 9.02 15.98
CA LEU A 254 -7.14 9.00 14.96
C LEU A 254 -6.69 8.25 13.69
N THR A 255 -5.43 8.34 13.28
CA THR A 255 -4.93 7.61 12.11
C THR A 255 -5.06 6.08 12.29
N VAL A 256 -4.90 5.59 13.52
CA VAL A 256 -4.94 4.17 13.86
C VAL A 256 -6.34 3.70 14.28
N ALA A 257 -7.02 4.51 15.08
CA ALA A 257 -8.25 4.12 15.77
C ALA A 257 -9.50 4.62 15.08
N ALA A 258 -9.45 5.72 14.32
CA ALA A 258 -10.57 6.02 13.43
C ALA A 258 -10.56 4.95 12.35
N GLY A 259 -11.71 4.29 12.14
CA GLY A 259 -11.99 3.53 10.93
C GLY A 259 -11.94 4.47 9.73
N ASN A 260 -12.57 4.14 8.61
CA ASN A 260 -12.46 4.94 7.38
C ASN A 260 -13.24 6.24 7.39
N LEU A 261 -13.26 6.92 8.55
CA LEU A 261 -14.14 7.99 8.93
C LEU A 261 -15.62 7.60 8.78
N ILE A 262 -15.92 6.32 8.56
CA ILE A 262 -17.30 5.83 8.50
C ILE A 262 -17.80 5.68 9.92
N ALA A 263 -18.99 6.22 10.19
CA ALA A 263 -19.60 6.18 11.51
C ALA A 263 -19.98 4.76 11.95
N TRP A 264 -20.24 3.86 11.00
CA TRP A 264 -20.61 2.47 11.26
C TRP A 264 -19.86 1.52 10.31
N PRO A 265 -18.53 1.37 10.48
CA PRO A 265 -17.72 0.66 9.50
C PRO A 265 -18.20 -0.77 9.30
N TRP A 266 -18.65 -1.46 10.36
CA TRP A 266 -19.14 -2.85 10.28
C TRP A 266 -20.43 -3.03 9.47
N ALA A 267 -21.26 -1.99 9.31
CA ALA A 267 -22.47 -2.04 8.49
C ALA A 267 -22.14 -2.02 6.97
N VAL A 268 -20.87 -1.76 6.63
CA VAL A 268 -20.36 -1.64 5.26
C VAL A 268 -19.00 -2.33 5.07
N SER A 269 -18.49 -3.04 6.11
CA SER A 269 -17.03 -3.28 6.27
C SER A 269 -16.44 -4.32 5.36
N ASP A 270 -17.24 -5.17 4.73
CA ASP A 270 -16.64 -6.33 4.08
C ASP A 270 -16.54 -6.16 2.56
N ARG A 271 -17.16 -5.11 1.98
CA ARG A 271 -17.23 -4.95 0.52
C ARG A 271 -17.03 -3.52 -0.04
N VAL A 272 -17.21 -2.44 0.74
CA VAL A 272 -17.41 -1.10 0.14
C VAL A 272 -16.39 -0.04 0.53
N PHE A 273 -16.05 0.12 1.81
CA PHE A 273 -15.20 1.23 2.25
C PHE A 273 -14.28 0.92 3.43
N ALA A 274 -13.89 -0.33 3.61
CA ALA A 274 -12.97 -0.71 4.69
C ALA A 274 -11.49 -0.39 4.37
N ASP A 275 -11.14 0.83 3.94
CA ASP A 275 -9.82 1.16 3.38
C ASP A 275 -8.93 2.22 4.07
N GLY A 276 -8.63 1.98 5.34
CA GLY A 276 -7.79 2.89 6.13
C GLY A 276 -6.33 2.59 5.83
N PRO A 277 -5.36 3.34 6.38
CA PRO A 277 -3.94 3.02 6.25
C PRO A 277 -3.59 1.57 6.66
N PHE A 278 -4.50 0.92 7.40
CA PHE A 278 -4.43 -0.45 7.90
C PHE A 278 -5.36 -1.41 7.14
N SER A 279 -5.81 -1.11 5.93
CA SER A 279 -6.59 -2.06 5.13
C SER A 279 -5.69 -2.92 4.24
N LEU A 280 -6.25 -4.05 3.79
CA LEU A 280 -5.63 -4.86 2.75
C LEU A 280 -5.34 -4.00 1.51
N GLY A 281 -6.29 -3.16 1.10
CA GLY A 281 -6.15 -2.31 -0.08
C GLY A 281 -5.00 -1.30 0.01
N GLN A 282 -4.57 -0.87 1.20
CA GLN A 282 -3.37 -0.06 1.37
C GLN A 282 -2.09 -0.91 1.41
N LEU A 283 -2.15 -2.07 2.06
CA LEU A 283 -1.01 -2.99 2.15
C LEU A 283 -0.63 -3.61 0.81
N THR A 284 -1.61 -3.87 -0.06
CA THR A 284 -1.41 -4.41 -1.42
C THR A 284 -1.40 -3.32 -2.48
N ASN A 285 -1.31 -2.03 -2.12
CA ASN A 285 -1.19 -0.93 -3.08
C ASN A 285 -0.07 0.04 -2.68
N PRO A 286 1.20 -0.35 -2.89
CA PRO A 286 2.35 0.49 -2.61
C PRO A 286 2.23 1.93 -3.14
N PRO A 287 1.75 2.18 -4.39
CA PRO A 287 1.55 3.53 -4.91
C PRO A 287 0.68 4.43 -4.02
N GLN A 288 -0.43 3.90 -3.46
CA GLN A 288 -1.33 4.65 -2.59
C GLN A 288 -0.74 4.89 -1.18
N ALA A 289 -0.10 3.88 -0.60
CA ALA A 289 0.51 4.01 0.72
C ALA A 289 1.65 5.05 0.67
N PHE A 290 2.46 4.99 -0.38
CA PHE A 290 3.55 5.92 -0.61
C PHE A 290 3.05 7.35 -0.85
N SER A 291 2.01 7.54 -1.67
CA SER A 291 1.43 8.87 -1.89
C SER A 291 0.91 9.50 -0.60
N THR A 292 0.36 8.70 0.31
CA THR A 292 -0.10 9.17 1.63
C THR A 292 1.05 9.67 2.50
N VAL A 293 2.19 8.96 2.48
CA VAL A 293 3.43 9.39 3.18
C VAL A 293 3.95 10.72 2.63
N LEU A 294 3.98 10.89 1.30
CA LEU A 294 4.50 12.10 0.65
C LEU A 294 3.53 13.30 0.70
N LEU A 295 2.23 13.04 0.80
CA LEU A 295 1.22 14.09 0.93
C LEU A 295 1.36 14.89 2.23
N LEU A 296 1.75 14.23 3.33
CA LEU A 296 1.91 14.86 4.65
C LEU A 296 2.94 16.01 4.67
N PRO A 297 4.20 15.83 4.21
CA PRO A 297 5.14 16.94 4.09
C PRO A 297 4.69 17.99 3.06
N LEU A 298 3.94 17.62 2.01
CA LEU A 298 3.40 18.63 1.08
C LEU A 298 2.39 19.54 1.79
N ILE A 299 1.43 18.97 2.54
CA ILE A 299 0.49 19.75 3.37
C ILE A 299 1.26 20.65 4.36
N ALA A 300 2.34 20.15 4.95
CA ALA A 300 3.18 20.93 5.86
C ALA A 300 3.85 22.13 5.16
N VAL A 301 4.48 21.93 4.00
CA VAL A 301 5.09 23.01 3.21
C VAL A 301 4.03 24.02 2.77
N THR A 302 2.85 23.56 2.36
CA THR A 302 1.72 24.43 2.01
C THR A 302 1.28 25.28 3.18
N ALA A 303 1.17 24.72 4.38
CA ALA A 303 0.91 25.50 5.59
C ALA A 303 2.00 26.56 5.84
N LEU A 304 3.28 26.24 5.61
CA LEU A 304 4.39 27.19 5.76
C LEU A 304 4.40 28.29 4.70
N LEU A 305 3.97 27.99 3.46
CA LEU A 305 3.88 28.96 2.37
C LEU A 305 2.70 29.92 2.54
N LEU A 306 1.53 29.39 2.93
CA LEU A 306 0.28 30.15 3.01
C LEU A 306 0.17 30.95 4.32
N ARG A 307 0.73 30.47 5.44
CA ARG A 307 0.78 31.22 6.71
C ARG A 307 1.94 32.22 6.68
N ARG A 308 1.68 33.41 6.12
CA ARG A 308 2.67 34.50 6.05
C ARG A 308 3.27 34.80 7.43
N LYS A 309 4.58 34.63 7.59
CA LYS A 309 5.33 35.07 8.77
C LYS A 309 5.94 36.46 8.51
N PRO A 310 5.85 37.42 9.45
CA PRO A 310 6.59 38.68 9.37
C PRO A 310 8.10 38.40 9.23
N GLY A 311 8.80 39.14 8.36
CA GLY A 311 10.25 39.01 8.16
C GLY A 311 10.72 37.83 7.27
N GLN A 312 9.82 37.19 6.52
CA GLN A 312 10.18 36.12 5.59
C GLN A 312 10.89 36.69 4.34
N THR A 313 12.15 36.31 4.12
CA THR A 313 12.96 36.78 2.97
C THR A 313 12.56 36.06 1.66
N ARG A 314 12.80 36.68 0.49
CA ARG A 314 12.56 36.05 -0.83
C ARG A 314 13.23 34.66 -0.96
N GLY A 315 14.48 34.52 -0.55
CA GLY A 315 15.20 33.24 -0.59
C GLY A 315 14.64 32.15 0.35
N GLN A 316 13.89 32.50 1.39
CA GLN A 316 13.17 31.50 2.21
C GLN A 316 11.93 31.00 1.50
N VAL A 317 11.20 31.89 0.85
CA VAL A 317 10.02 31.54 0.05
C VAL A 317 10.42 30.66 -1.14
N PHE A 318 11.50 31.03 -1.84
CA PHE A 318 12.04 30.22 -2.93
C PHE A 318 12.37 28.78 -2.49
N ARG A 319 13.06 28.61 -1.36
CA ARG A 319 13.39 27.27 -0.84
C ARG A 319 12.17 26.45 -0.44
N LEU A 320 11.10 27.09 0.05
CA LEU A 320 9.83 26.39 0.29
C LEU A 320 9.18 25.95 -1.03
N PHE A 321 9.27 26.74 -2.10
CA PHE A 321 8.82 26.33 -3.43
C PHE A 321 9.66 25.18 -3.99
N VAL A 322 10.97 25.16 -3.76
CA VAL A 322 11.82 24.01 -4.13
C VAL A 322 11.35 22.74 -3.41
N ALA A 323 11.11 22.81 -2.09
CA ALA A 323 10.59 21.66 -1.35
C ALA A 323 9.20 21.21 -1.86
N ALA A 324 8.30 22.16 -2.14
CA ALA A 324 7.00 21.86 -2.71
C ALA A 324 7.12 21.24 -4.12
N GLY A 325 8.02 21.75 -4.96
CA GLY A 325 8.25 21.25 -6.31
C GLY A 325 8.73 19.80 -6.33
N VAL A 326 9.69 19.45 -5.47
CA VAL A 326 10.15 18.06 -5.31
C VAL A 326 9.00 17.14 -4.88
N LEU A 327 8.22 17.55 -3.89
CA LEU A 327 7.09 16.74 -3.40
C LEU A 327 5.98 16.60 -4.43
N ILE A 328 5.65 17.66 -5.17
CA ILE A 328 4.65 17.64 -6.24
C ILE A 328 5.12 16.74 -7.39
N ALA A 329 6.38 16.86 -7.81
CA ALA A 329 6.96 16.02 -8.85
C ALA A 329 6.94 14.54 -8.45
N ALA A 330 7.39 14.20 -7.24
CA ALA A 330 7.33 12.83 -6.74
C ALA A 330 5.88 12.32 -6.66
N LEU A 331 4.96 13.09 -6.07
CA LEU A 331 3.56 12.71 -5.95
C LEU A 331 2.87 12.47 -7.30
N ALA A 332 3.21 13.25 -8.32
CA ALA A 332 2.69 13.08 -9.67
C ALA A 332 3.03 11.69 -10.23
N LEU A 333 4.18 11.12 -9.84
CA LEU A 333 4.62 9.78 -10.24
C LEU A 333 4.09 8.65 -9.33
N THR A 334 3.43 8.97 -8.21
CA THR A 334 2.95 7.98 -7.23
C THR A 334 1.53 7.49 -7.49
N LYS A 335 0.54 8.38 -7.59
CA LYS A 335 -0.86 7.98 -7.69
C LYS A 335 -1.71 9.10 -8.27
N ALA A 336 -2.52 8.78 -9.29
CA ALA A 336 -3.38 9.72 -10.00
C ALA A 336 -4.35 10.49 -9.09
N THR A 337 -4.82 9.88 -8.00
CA THR A 337 -5.87 10.46 -7.13
C THR A 337 -5.35 11.53 -6.17
N THR A 338 -4.05 11.56 -5.85
CA THR A 338 -3.55 12.37 -4.72
C THR A 338 -3.45 13.86 -5.04
N LEU A 339 -2.90 14.22 -6.21
CA LEU A 339 -2.75 15.61 -6.63
C LEU A 339 -4.08 16.31 -6.96
N PRO A 340 -5.08 15.68 -7.61
CA PRO A 340 -6.40 16.30 -7.80
C PRO A 340 -7.08 16.70 -6.50
N VAL A 341 -7.08 15.81 -5.49
CA VAL A 341 -7.62 16.10 -4.15
C VAL A 341 -6.89 17.28 -3.50
N TYR A 342 -5.56 17.29 -3.58
CA TYR A 342 -4.73 18.39 -3.10
C TYR A 342 -5.01 19.72 -3.83
N ALA A 343 -5.16 19.68 -5.16
CA ALA A 343 -5.39 20.84 -6.00
C ALA A 343 -6.71 21.53 -5.66
N THR A 344 -7.79 20.77 -5.42
CA THR A 344 -9.09 21.33 -5.04
C THR A 344 -9.03 22.05 -3.70
N GLY A 345 -8.37 21.44 -2.70
CA GLY A 345 -8.11 22.11 -1.42
C GLY A 345 -7.30 23.39 -1.59
N LEU A 346 -6.27 23.36 -2.44
CA LEU A 346 -5.41 24.52 -2.73
C LEU A 346 -6.18 25.64 -3.44
N ALA A 347 -7.03 25.32 -4.41
CA ALA A 347 -7.88 26.26 -5.12
C ALA A 347 -8.85 26.96 -4.16
N ALA A 348 -9.51 26.20 -3.27
CA ALA A 348 -10.39 26.78 -2.25
C ALA A 348 -9.64 27.72 -1.29
N ALA A 349 -8.43 27.33 -0.87
CA ALA A 349 -7.57 28.18 -0.04
C ALA A 349 -7.10 29.44 -0.79
N TRP A 350 -6.79 29.34 -2.08
CA TRP A 350 -6.43 30.47 -2.93
C TRP A 350 -7.59 31.47 -3.08
N ILE A 351 -8.80 30.99 -3.37
CA ILE A 351 -10.02 31.80 -3.43
C ILE A 351 -10.24 32.49 -2.09
N TYR A 352 -10.21 31.73 -0.99
CA TYR A 352 -10.39 32.25 0.36
C TYR A 352 -9.41 33.38 0.69
N LEU A 353 -8.12 33.19 0.42
CA LEU A 353 -7.09 34.19 0.68
C LEU A 353 -7.25 35.41 -0.23
N THR A 354 -7.60 35.20 -1.50
CA THR A 354 -7.76 36.28 -2.49
C THR A 354 -8.94 37.17 -2.15
N VAL A 355 -10.11 36.59 -1.90
CA VAL A 355 -11.33 37.31 -1.51
C VAL A 355 -11.11 38.06 -0.20
N ARG A 356 -10.53 37.39 0.82
CA ARG A 356 -10.34 38.01 2.13
C ARG A 356 -9.30 39.13 2.14
N ALA A 357 -8.25 39.02 1.34
CA ALA A 357 -7.19 40.03 1.26
C ALA A 357 -7.49 41.13 0.23
N GLY A 358 -8.52 40.96 -0.61
CA GLY A 358 -8.80 41.83 -1.75
C GLY A 358 -7.68 41.87 -2.81
N ARG A 359 -6.77 40.88 -2.79
CA ARG A 359 -5.59 40.81 -3.66
C ARG A 359 -5.22 39.37 -3.97
N LEU A 360 -4.77 39.11 -5.19
CA LEU A 360 -4.37 37.77 -5.65
C LEU A 360 -3.25 37.18 -4.78
N ASN A 361 -3.49 35.98 -4.24
CA ASN A 361 -2.45 35.25 -3.54
C ASN A 361 -1.55 34.50 -4.54
N LEU A 362 -0.49 35.18 -5.00
CA LEU A 362 0.48 34.61 -5.94
C LEU A 362 1.12 33.31 -5.45
N ARG A 363 1.25 33.11 -4.13
CA ARG A 363 1.90 31.90 -3.60
C ARG A 363 1.08 30.65 -3.87
N ALA A 364 -0.21 30.71 -3.59
CA ALA A 364 -1.11 29.60 -3.87
C ALA A 364 -1.32 29.42 -5.38
N LEU A 365 -1.31 30.50 -6.17
CA LEU A 365 -1.34 30.43 -7.63
C LEU A 365 -0.12 29.67 -8.20
N VAL A 366 1.10 30.02 -7.78
CA VAL A 366 2.32 29.33 -8.23
C VAL A 366 2.30 27.85 -7.84
N LEU A 367 1.82 27.50 -6.65
CA LEU A 367 1.62 26.09 -6.28
C LEU A 367 0.60 25.40 -7.19
N GLY A 368 -0.52 26.05 -7.50
CA GLY A 368 -1.56 25.49 -8.38
C GLY A 368 -1.02 25.25 -9.80
N VAL A 369 -0.28 26.21 -10.35
CA VAL A 369 0.39 26.06 -11.65
C VAL A 369 1.42 24.94 -11.62
N ALA A 370 2.20 24.80 -10.54
CA ALA A 370 3.16 23.71 -10.41
C ALA A 370 2.48 22.33 -10.38
N VAL A 371 1.33 22.19 -9.69
CA VAL A 371 0.54 20.96 -9.70
C VAL A 371 0.01 20.66 -11.10
N ALA A 372 -0.57 21.65 -11.78
CA ALA A 372 -1.08 21.49 -13.14
C ALA A 372 0.02 21.08 -14.13
N ALA A 373 1.19 21.73 -14.04
CA ALA A 373 2.36 21.40 -14.87
C ALA A 373 2.87 19.98 -14.60
N ALA A 374 3.00 19.57 -13.34
CA ALA A 374 3.44 18.22 -12.99
C ALA A 374 2.46 17.15 -13.47
N TYR A 375 1.15 17.41 -13.35
CA TYR A 375 0.12 16.51 -13.87
C TYR A 375 0.16 16.41 -15.40
N ALA A 376 0.32 17.54 -16.10
CA ALA A 376 0.46 17.54 -17.56
C ALA A 376 1.69 16.76 -18.01
N VAL A 377 2.85 16.98 -17.38
CA VAL A 377 4.08 16.21 -17.67
C VAL A 377 3.87 14.72 -17.41
N THR A 378 3.24 14.35 -16.30
CA THR A 378 2.95 12.95 -15.99
C THR A 378 2.04 12.33 -17.05
N PHE A 379 0.96 13.02 -17.43
CA PHE A 379 0.03 12.55 -18.44
C PHE A 379 0.72 12.28 -19.79
N PHE A 380 1.54 13.22 -20.27
CA PHE A 380 2.20 13.08 -21.57
C PHE A 380 3.43 12.16 -21.56
N VAL A 381 4.19 12.11 -20.46
CA VAL A 381 5.48 11.38 -20.42
C VAL A 381 5.33 10.00 -19.78
N VAL A 382 4.65 9.92 -18.63
CA VAL A 382 4.53 8.68 -17.83
C VAL A 382 3.35 7.85 -18.34
N LEU A 383 2.19 8.49 -18.47
CA LEU A 383 0.98 7.83 -18.96
C LEU A 383 0.94 7.79 -20.49
N ARG A 384 1.84 8.51 -21.19
CA ARG A 384 1.95 8.55 -22.66
C ARG A 384 0.63 8.89 -23.37
N GLY A 385 -0.19 9.73 -22.73
CA GLY A 385 -1.51 10.09 -23.24
C GLY A 385 -2.51 8.92 -23.27
N ALA A 386 -2.26 7.83 -22.54
CA ALA A 386 -3.17 6.71 -22.45
C ALA A 386 -4.54 7.15 -21.94
N ALA A 387 -5.60 6.67 -22.59
CA ALA A 387 -6.96 6.86 -22.14
C ALA A 387 -7.17 6.13 -20.80
N SER A 388 -7.94 6.75 -19.91
CA SER A 388 -8.32 6.17 -18.62
C SER A 388 -9.70 5.55 -18.74
N GLY A 389 -9.91 4.35 -18.15
CA GLY A 389 -11.23 3.73 -18.02
C GLY A 389 -12.20 4.49 -17.11
N VAL A 390 -11.69 5.47 -16.36
CA VAL A 390 -12.48 6.34 -15.49
C VAL A 390 -13.44 7.20 -16.31
N ARG A 391 -14.74 6.96 -16.12
CA ARG A 391 -15.86 7.70 -16.70
C ARG A 391 -16.57 8.54 -15.65
N PHE A 392 -17.22 9.61 -16.09
CA PHE A 392 -18.13 10.38 -15.24
C PHE A 392 -19.48 9.66 -15.22
N ASP A 393 -19.78 8.99 -14.11
CA ASP A 393 -21.02 8.26 -13.91
C ASP A 393 -21.44 8.41 -12.43
N PRO A 394 -22.20 9.48 -12.09
CA PRO A 394 -22.56 9.79 -10.72
C PRO A 394 -23.37 8.68 -10.07
N GLY A 395 -22.89 8.17 -8.94
CA GLY A 395 -23.58 7.13 -8.17
C GLY A 395 -23.20 5.70 -8.53
N ALA A 396 -22.74 5.44 -9.77
CA ALA A 396 -22.47 4.09 -10.26
C ALA A 396 -21.44 3.31 -9.41
N THR A 397 -20.43 3.99 -8.85
CA THR A 397 -19.48 3.36 -7.91
C THR A 397 -20.20 2.82 -6.67
N PHE A 398 -21.21 3.51 -6.17
CA PHE A 398 -21.97 3.05 -5.01
C PHE A 398 -23.04 2.02 -5.37
N GLU A 399 -23.61 2.10 -6.57
CA GLU A 399 -24.54 1.10 -7.10
C GLU A 399 -23.85 -0.25 -7.25
N ASP A 400 -22.69 -0.30 -7.93
CA ASP A 400 -21.89 -1.52 -8.08
C ASP A 400 -21.48 -2.10 -6.72
N LEU A 401 -21.05 -1.23 -5.80
CA LEU A 401 -20.72 -1.65 -4.43
C LEU A 401 -21.93 -2.15 -3.63
N ALA A 402 -23.13 -1.62 -3.88
CA ALA A 402 -24.36 -2.08 -3.24
C ALA A 402 -24.88 -3.38 -3.84
N ASP A 403 -24.75 -3.57 -5.15
CA ASP A 403 -25.07 -4.81 -5.85
C ASP A 403 -24.19 -5.95 -5.34
N GLN A 404 -22.90 -5.68 -5.14
CA GLN A 404 -21.99 -6.61 -4.49
C GLN A 404 -22.42 -6.99 -3.05
N MET A 405 -23.34 -6.27 -2.41
CA MET A 405 -23.84 -6.53 -1.05
C MET A 405 -25.25 -7.12 -0.96
N GLY A 406 -25.94 -7.37 -2.07
CA GLY A 406 -27.26 -8.02 -2.07
C GLY A 406 -28.45 -7.14 -2.47
N GLY A 407 -28.21 -6.01 -3.16
CA GLY A 407 -29.21 -5.30 -3.98
C GLY A 407 -29.63 -3.91 -3.50
N GLU A 408 -30.40 -3.20 -4.35
CA GLU A 408 -30.75 -1.76 -4.32
C GLU A 408 -31.19 -1.19 -2.96
N SER A 409 -31.79 -2.02 -2.10
CA SER A 409 -32.37 -1.60 -0.81
C SER A 409 -31.34 -1.17 0.25
N ALA A 410 -30.04 -1.42 0.03
CA ALA A 410 -28.96 -1.02 0.94
C ALA A 410 -28.36 0.36 0.63
N VAL A 411 -28.53 0.87 -0.60
CA VAL A 411 -27.85 2.08 -1.13
C VAL A 411 -28.11 3.31 -0.26
N ALA A 412 -29.37 3.56 0.12
CA ALA A 412 -29.74 4.73 0.92
C ALA A 412 -29.13 4.69 2.32
N VAL A 413 -29.08 3.50 2.96
CA VAL A 413 -28.47 3.33 4.29
C VAL A 413 -26.97 3.53 4.20
N ILE A 414 -26.30 2.93 3.20
CA ILE A 414 -24.86 3.09 2.95
C ILE A 414 -24.52 4.55 2.69
N ALA A 415 -25.27 5.22 1.82
CA ALA A 415 -25.06 6.62 1.50
C ALA A 415 -25.17 7.49 2.76
N VAL A 416 -26.18 7.29 3.61
CA VAL A 416 -26.32 8.01 4.88
C VAL A 416 -25.18 7.67 5.85
N VAL A 417 -24.80 6.41 6.00
CA VAL A 417 -23.70 5.93 6.87
C VAL A 417 -22.36 6.56 6.47
N VAL A 418 -22.09 6.59 5.17
CA VAL A 418 -20.87 7.13 4.58
C VAL A 418 -20.90 8.66 4.66
N VAL A 419 -21.94 9.34 4.17
CA VAL A 419 -22.02 10.80 4.20
C VAL A 419 -21.96 11.33 5.63
N LEU A 420 -22.69 10.73 6.58
CA LEU A 420 -22.63 11.13 7.98
C LEU A 420 -21.23 10.89 8.54
N GLY A 421 -20.65 9.70 8.39
CA GLY A 421 -19.29 9.44 8.89
C GLY A 421 -18.27 10.46 8.39
N TRP A 422 -18.33 10.76 7.10
CA TRP A 422 -17.35 11.59 6.43
C TRP A 422 -17.54 13.08 6.75
N VAL A 423 -18.76 13.60 6.72
CA VAL A 423 -19.04 15.02 6.98
C VAL A 423 -18.84 15.39 8.46
N MET A 424 -18.91 14.43 9.38
CA MET A 424 -18.85 14.67 10.83
C MET A 424 -17.51 15.24 11.34
N PRO A 425 -16.32 14.74 10.95
CA PRO A 425 -15.04 15.39 11.23
C PRO A 425 -15.00 16.87 10.83
N ALA A 426 -15.58 17.21 9.67
CA ALA A 426 -15.64 18.57 9.17
C ALA A 426 -16.58 19.45 9.99
N VAL A 427 -17.80 19.00 10.22
CA VAL A 427 -18.79 19.70 11.06
C VAL A 427 -18.24 19.88 12.47
N GLY A 428 -17.61 18.85 13.03
CA GLY A 428 -17.08 18.89 14.37
C GLY A 428 -15.92 19.84 14.58
N ALA A 429 -14.97 19.85 13.63
CA ALA A 429 -13.86 20.80 13.66
C ALA A 429 -14.37 22.26 13.57
N LEU A 430 -15.38 22.52 12.75
CA LEU A 430 -15.97 23.85 12.57
C LEU A 430 -16.80 24.30 13.78
N LEU A 431 -17.59 23.40 14.39
CA LEU A 431 -18.39 23.71 15.58
C LEU A 431 -17.54 23.98 16.81
N ILE A 432 -16.44 23.23 17.01
CA ILE A 432 -15.51 23.43 18.13
C ILE A 432 -14.77 24.77 18.00
N ARG A 433 -14.47 25.20 16.77
CA ARG A 433 -13.69 26.41 16.47
C ARG A 433 -14.48 27.40 15.61
N ARG A 434 -15.50 28.02 16.23
CA ARG A 434 -16.43 29.00 15.61
C ARG A 434 -15.80 30.15 14.83
N ARG A 435 -14.55 30.53 15.12
CA ARG A 435 -13.81 31.48 14.29
C ARG A 435 -12.74 30.71 13.53
N LEU A 436 -13.00 30.45 12.25
CA LEU A 436 -11.94 30.20 11.27
C LEU A 436 -10.92 31.33 11.45
N PRO A 437 -9.71 31.06 11.98
CA PRO A 437 -8.69 32.08 12.12
C PRO A 437 -8.37 32.68 10.73
N ARG A 438 -7.49 33.67 10.65
CA ARG A 438 -6.84 34.07 9.37
C ARG A 438 -6.00 32.96 8.72
N ASP A 439 -6.25 31.71 9.07
CA ASP A 439 -5.54 30.53 8.63
C ASP A 439 -6.30 29.88 7.47
N PRO A 440 -5.69 29.75 6.28
CA PRO A 440 -6.33 29.12 5.12
C PRO A 440 -6.37 27.59 5.20
N MET A 441 -5.60 26.98 6.12
CA MET A 441 -5.46 25.52 6.16
C MET A 441 -6.75 24.75 6.48
N PRO A 442 -7.68 25.21 7.33
CA PRO A 442 -8.94 24.49 7.53
C PRO A 442 -9.83 24.48 6.28
N VAL A 443 -9.80 25.55 5.48
CA VAL A 443 -10.50 25.61 4.18
C VAL A 443 -9.84 24.63 3.21
N PHE A 444 -8.51 24.66 3.12
CA PHE A 444 -7.74 23.69 2.34
C PHE A 444 -8.11 22.24 2.70
N LEU A 445 -8.12 21.91 4.00
CA LEU A 445 -8.39 20.57 4.47
C LEU A 445 -9.83 20.13 4.22
N LEU A 446 -10.79 21.02 4.46
CA LEU A 446 -12.22 20.76 4.26
C LEU A 446 -12.55 20.49 2.79
N PHE A 447 -12.05 21.33 1.88
CA PHE A 447 -12.34 21.18 0.46
C PHE A 447 -11.55 20.06 -0.20
N GLY A 448 -10.32 19.77 0.26
CA GLY A 448 -9.62 18.54 -0.13
C GLY A 448 -10.39 17.30 0.31
N PHE A 449 -10.87 17.28 1.56
CA PHE A 449 -11.70 16.20 2.07
C PHE A 449 -13.01 16.03 1.28
N ALA A 450 -13.72 17.12 0.97
CA ALA A 450 -14.93 17.08 0.16
C ALA A 450 -14.64 16.61 -1.28
N ALA A 451 -13.53 17.04 -1.88
CA ALA A 451 -13.12 16.60 -3.20
C ALA A 451 -12.86 15.09 -3.28
N ALA A 452 -12.30 14.50 -2.22
CA ALA A 452 -12.12 13.06 -2.13
C ALA A 452 -13.46 12.30 -2.16
N ILE A 453 -14.48 12.80 -1.45
CA ILE A 453 -15.83 12.21 -1.45
C ILE A 453 -16.46 12.35 -2.83
N LEU A 454 -16.45 13.57 -3.38
CA LEU A 454 -17.03 13.88 -4.68
C LEU A 454 -16.37 13.08 -5.80
N GLY A 455 -15.04 12.94 -5.78
CA GLY A 455 -14.31 12.14 -6.76
C GLY A 455 -14.76 10.68 -6.78
N ALA A 456 -14.97 10.09 -5.60
CA ALA A 456 -15.48 8.72 -5.50
C ALA A 456 -16.98 8.59 -5.86
N SER A 457 -17.74 9.68 -5.73
CA SER A 457 -19.17 9.69 -5.99
C SER A 457 -19.54 9.98 -7.45
N LEU A 458 -18.70 10.75 -8.14
CA LEU A 458 -18.97 11.25 -9.49
C LEU A 458 -18.26 10.44 -10.57
N LEU A 459 -17.23 9.69 -10.21
CA LEU A 459 -16.43 8.91 -11.14
C LEU A 459 -16.71 7.42 -10.93
N TYR A 460 -16.63 6.68 -12.02
CA TYR A 460 -16.76 5.22 -12.05
C TYR A 460 -15.71 4.61 -12.97
N ASP A 461 -15.29 3.41 -12.63
CA ASP A 461 -14.44 2.53 -13.42
C ASP A 461 -14.70 1.10 -12.93
N GLU A 462 -14.61 0.10 -13.82
CA GLU A 462 -14.89 -1.31 -13.49
C GLU A 462 -13.95 -1.84 -12.39
N GLY A 463 -12.73 -1.30 -12.31
CA GLY A 463 -11.77 -1.63 -11.26
C GLY A 463 -12.05 -0.97 -9.91
N LEU A 464 -13.16 -0.23 -9.76
CA LEU A 464 -13.51 0.55 -8.57
C LEU A 464 -12.39 1.49 -8.11
N THR A 465 -11.58 1.97 -9.05
CA THR A 465 -10.47 2.89 -8.79
C THR A 465 -10.88 4.24 -8.17
N PRO A 466 -12.12 4.75 -8.31
CA PRO A 466 -12.56 5.96 -7.60
C PRO A 466 -12.50 5.85 -6.07
N VAL A 467 -12.54 4.64 -5.48
CA VAL A 467 -12.39 4.43 -4.03
C VAL A 467 -11.03 4.93 -3.51
N PHE A 468 -10.00 5.01 -4.36
CA PHE A 468 -8.70 5.58 -3.95
C PHE A 468 -8.75 7.10 -3.65
N PHE A 469 -9.76 7.83 -4.13
CA PHE A 469 -10.00 9.21 -3.70
C PHE A 469 -10.34 9.28 -2.21
N VAL A 470 -11.26 8.41 -1.78
CA VAL A 470 -11.70 8.24 -0.39
C VAL A 470 -10.49 7.95 0.51
N ARG A 471 -9.64 6.99 0.11
CA ARG A 471 -8.40 6.64 0.82
C ARG A 471 -7.47 7.84 1.01
N THR A 472 -7.38 8.70 0.01
CA THR A 472 -6.62 9.96 0.09
C THR A 472 -7.30 10.96 1.03
N GLY A 473 -8.63 11.08 0.96
CA GLY A 473 -9.43 11.95 1.82
C GLY A 473 -9.30 11.64 3.32
N PHE A 474 -9.07 10.38 3.68
CA PHE A 474 -8.92 9.95 5.08
C PHE A 474 -7.96 10.86 5.88
N ILE A 475 -6.77 11.15 5.34
CA ILE A 475 -5.77 11.95 6.06
C ILE A 475 -6.19 13.41 6.21
N TYR A 476 -6.93 13.96 5.23
CA TYR A 476 -7.51 15.30 5.33
C TYR A 476 -8.52 15.38 6.48
N GLY A 477 -9.39 14.38 6.60
CA GLY A 477 -10.36 14.27 7.70
C GLY A 477 -9.69 14.15 9.06
N VAL A 478 -8.66 13.30 9.19
CA VAL A 478 -7.87 13.15 10.44
C VAL A 478 -7.21 14.47 10.84
N LEU A 479 -6.58 15.18 9.90
CA LEU A 479 -5.92 16.45 10.19
C LEU A 479 -6.92 17.56 10.52
N LEU A 480 -8.09 17.57 9.88
CA LEU A 480 -9.18 18.51 10.16
C LEU A 480 -9.77 18.29 11.56
N ALA A 481 -10.06 17.03 11.92
CA ALA A 481 -10.51 16.65 13.26
C ALA A 481 -9.45 17.01 14.32
N THR A 482 -8.18 16.72 14.05
CA THR A 482 -7.06 17.09 14.92
C THR A 482 -6.96 18.60 15.11
N TRP A 483 -7.19 19.39 14.05
CA TRP A 483 -7.17 20.84 14.13
C TRP A 483 -8.28 21.39 15.06
N GLY A 484 -9.46 20.77 15.01
CA GLY A 484 -10.57 21.04 15.94
C GLY A 484 -10.24 20.65 17.38
N LEU A 485 -9.94 19.37 17.63
CA LEU A 485 -9.68 18.82 18.96
C LEU A 485 -8.39 19.38 19.61
N GLY A 486 -7.39 19.72 18.82
CA GLY A 486 -6.17 20.38 19.29
C GLY A 486 -6.41 21.78 19.86
N SER A 487 -7.57 22.38 19.58
CA SER A 487 -7.96 23.70 20.10
C SER A 487 -8.68 23.67 21.46
N LEU A 488 -8.98 22.48 21.99
CA LEU A 488 -9.66 22.32 23.26
C LEU A 488 -8.85 22.87 24.45
N GLU A 489 -9.58 23.20 25.51
CA GLU A 489 -9.03 23.56 26.80
C GLU A 489 -8.78 22.32 27.67
N ARG A 490 -7.91 22.42 28.68
CA ARG A 490 -7.49 21.27 29.49
C ARG A 490 -8.66 20.48 30.09
N ARG A 491 -9.69 21.19 30.59
CA ARG A 491 -10.90 20.57 31.17
C ARG A 491 -11.75 19.86 30.11
N GLN A 492 -11.78 20.39 28.89
CA GLN A 492 -12.57 19.84 27.79
C GLN A 492 -12.00 18.51 27.27
N TYR A 493 -10.70 18.24 27.45
CA TYR A 493 -10.15 16.93 27.09
C TYR A 493 -10.74 15.77 27.91
N TYR A 494 -11.02 15.98 29.20
CA TYR A 494 -11.66 14.95 30.02
C TYR A 494 -13.09 14.68 29.55
N VAL A 495 -13.84 15.74 29.25
CA VAL A 495 -15.18 15.64 28.69
C VAL A 495 -15.16 14.92 27.34
N ALA A 496 -14.23 15.31 26.46
CA ALA A 496 -14.05 14.66 25.16
C ALA A 496 -13.66 13.19 25.29
N ALA A 497 -12.83 12.81 26.28
CA ALA A 497 -12.45 11.41 26.50
C ALA A 497 -13.65 10.55 26.94
N ILE A 498 -14.49 11.05 27.86
CA ILE A 498 -15.71 10.35 28.29
C ILE A 498 -16.71 10.25 27.14
N ALA A 499 -16.92 11.36 26.42
CA ALA A 499 -17.77 11.40 25.23
C ALA A 499 -17.29 10.42 24.14
N LEU A 500 -15.98 10.36 23.88
CA LEU A 500 -15.39 9.39 22.95
C LEU A 500 -15.68 7.95 23.39
N ALA A 501 -15.51 7.64 24.67
CA ALA A 501 -15.79 6.31 25.21
C ALA A 501 -17.27 5.91 25.06
N ILE A 502 -18.21 6.86 25.20
CA ILE A 502 -19.63 6.65 24.93
C ILE A 502 -19.84 6.28 23.45
N GLY A 503 -19.23 7.02 22.53
CA GLY A 503 -19.31 6.72 21.10
C GLY A 503 -18.76 5.34 20.74
N VAL A 504 -17.61 4.97 21.34
CA VAL A 504 -17.00 3.65 21.22
C VAL A 504 -17.95 2.56 21.75
N ALA A 505 -18.53 2.75 22.93
CA ALA A 505 -19.51 1.80 23.49
C ALA A 505 -20.74 1.67 22.59
N ALA A 506 -21.25 2.78 22.05
CA ALA A 506 -22.39 2.80 21.15
C ALA A 506 -22.15 1.96 19.89
N ILE A 507 -20.99 2.09 19.24
CA ILE A 507 -20.68 1.34 18.03
C ILE A 507 -20.50 -0.16 18.31
N TYR A 508 -19.83 -0.52 19.41
CA TYR A 508 -19.64 -1.93 19.78
C TYR A 508 -20.95 -2.61 20.16
N TRP A 509 -21.83 -1.90 20.87
CA TRP A 509 -23.15 -2.41 21.21
C TRP A 509 -24.06 -2.53 19.99
N GLY A 510 -24.05 -1.53 19.09
CA GLY A 510 -24.78 -1.61 17.82
C GLY A 510 -24.36 -2.81 16.99
N ARG A 511 -23.05 -3.09 16.94
CA ARG A 511 -22.51 -4.27 16.25
C ARG A 511 -22.95 -5.59 16.89
N ASP A 512 -22.91 -5.70 18.21
CA ASP A 512 -23.30 -6.92 18.94
C ASP A 512 -24.76 -7.31 18.70
N ARG A 513 -25.61 -6.33 18.37
CA ARG A 513 -27.03 -6.53 18.04
C ARG A 513 -27.32 -6.78 16.57
N SER A 514 -26.28 -6.88 15.75
CA SER A 514 -26.41 -7.10 14.32
C SER A 514 -26.02 -8.54 14.00
N ASP A 515 -26.89 -9.25 13.32
CA ASP A 515 -26.58 -10.61 12.86
C ASP A 515 -25.45 -10.57 11.83
N GLY A 516 -24.55 -11.55 11.89
CA GLY A 516 -23.36 -11.61 11.04
C GLY A 516 -23.64 -11.90 9.56
N SER A 517 -24.85 -12.34 9.22
CA SER A 517 -25.29 -12.70 7.87
C SER A 517 -26.59 -11.98 7.53
N CYS A 518 -26.49 -10.73 7.11
CA CYS A 518 -27.67 -9.90 6.81
C CYS A 518 -27.71 -9.44 5.36
N THR A 519 -28.89 -9.59 4.76
CA THR A 519 -29.20 -9.22 3.37
C THR A 519 -30.42 -8.30 3.26
N SER A 520 -31.12 -8.01 4.37
CA SER A 520 -32.31 -7.13 4.38
C SER A 520 -32.01 -5.74 4.96
N THR A 521 -32.68 -4.71 4.44
CA THR A 521 -32.54 -3.31 4.90
C THR A 521 -32.83 -3.14 6.39
N SER A 522 -33.82 -3.87 6.92
CA SER A 522 -34.20 -3.81 8.32
C SER A 522 -33.09 -4.33 9.24
N CYS A 523 -32.38 -5.39 8.84
CA CYS A 523 -31.22 -5.86 9.58
C CYS A 523 -30.06 -4.86 9.50
N PHE A 524 -29.76 -4.32 8.30
CA PHE A 524 -28.70 -3.33 8.12
C PHE A 524 -28.94 -2.04 8.93
N ALA A 525 -30.20 -1.64 9.12
CA ALA A 525 -30.56 -0.42 9.84
C ALA A 525 -30.57 -0.59 11.38
N GLN A 526 -30.75 -1.81 11.90
CA GLN A 526 -30.93 -2.03 13.34
C GLN A 526 -29.71 -1.65 14.17
N GLY A 527 -28.52 -2.13 13.81
CA GLY A 527 -27.31 -1.80 14.57
C GLY A 527 -26.90 -0.33 14.50
N PRO A 528 -26.93 0.37 13.34
CA PRO A 528 -26.75 1.81 13.27
C PRO A 528 -27.79 2.57 14.08
N ALA A 529 -29.06 2.16 14.06
CA ALA A 529 -30.11 2.78 14.86
C ALA A 529 -29.84 2.67 16.37
N VAL A 530 -29.44 1.49 16.86
CA VAL A 530 -29.04 1.29 18.25
C VAL A 530 -27.84 2.17 18.63
N ALA A 531 -26.82 2.21 17.78
CA ALA A 531 -25.66 3.07 17.99
C ALA A 531 -26.04 4.56 18.03
N LEU A 532 -26.94 5.01 17.14
CA LEU A 532 -27.46 6.39 17.13
C LEU A 532 -28.23 6.73 18.41
N VAL A 533 -29.09 5.84 18.88
CA VAL A 533 -29.85 6.04 20.13
C VAL A 533 -28.90 6.19 21.32
N ILE A 534 -27.93 5.29 21.46
CA ILE A 534 -26.93 5.36 22.55
C ILE A 534 -26.10 6.64 22.42
N ALA A 535 -25.67 7.01 21.21
CA ALA A 535 -24.93 8.24 20.96
C ALA A 535 -25.75 9.48 21.35
N ALA A 536 -27.02 9.57 20.91
CA ALA A 536 -27.91 10.69 21.20
C ALA A 536 -28.20 10.81 22.71
N LEU A 537 -28.49 9.69 23.39
CA LEU A 537 -28.69 9.64 24.84
C LEU A 537 -27.42 10.07 25.57
N GLY A 538 -26.26 9.56 25.16
CA GLY A 538 -24.98 9.92 25.75
C GLY A 538 -24.63 11.40 25.59
N ILE A 539 -24.91 11.99 24.41
CA ILE A 539 -24.76 13.42 24.15
C ILE A 539 -25.70 14.22 25.07
N GLY A 540 -26.98 13.83 25.14
CA GLY A 540 -28.00 14.48 25.96
C GLY A 540 -27.67 14.44 27.45
N VAL A 541 -27.42 13.25 27.99
CA VAL A 541 -27.12 13.03 29.42
C VAL A 541 -25.83 13.75 29.82
N LEU A 542 -24.74 13.57 29.07
CA LEU A 542 -23.46 14.21 29.40
C LEU A 542 -23.55 15.75 29.27
N GLY A 543 -24.28 16.25 28.27
CA GLY A 543 -24.50 17.68 28.10
C GLY A 543 -25.35 18.31 29.20
N LEU A 544 -26.40 17.60 29.66
CA LEU A 544 -27.25 18.01 30.78
C LEU A 544 -26.51 17.98 32.11
N ILE A 545 -25.74 16.92 32.41
CA ILE A 545 -24.95 16.79 33.64
C ILE A 545 -23.92 17.92 33.75
N LEU A 546 -23.20 18.19 32.66
CA LEU A 546 -22.16 19.21 32.65
C LEU A 546 -22.70 20.64 32.59
N ARG A 547 -24.01 20.83 32.35
CA ARG A 547 -24.69 22.13 32.13
C ARG A 547 -23.84 23.09 31.30
N GLY A 548 -23.21 22.54 30.27
CA GLY A 548 -22.09 23.17 29.58
C GLY A 548 -22.54 24.25 28.61
N SER A 549 -21.63 25.17 28.28
CA SER A 549 -21.82 26.12 27.18
C SER A 549 -22.12 25.42 25.85
N ARG A 550 -22.66 26.13 24.84
CA ARG A 550 -22.84 25.59 23.47
C ARG A 550 -21.56 24.95 22.90
N ARG A 551 -20.38 25.43 23.31
CA ARG A 551 -19.09 24.85 22.91
C ARG A 551 -18.84 23.49 23.57
N THR A 552 -19.21 23.32 24.83
CA THR A 552 -19.12 22.04 25.54
C THR A 552 -20.03 21.00 24.88
N TRP A 553 -21.26 21.38 24.52
CA TRP A 553 -22.18 20.54 23.75
C TRP A 553 -21.59 20.11 22.39
N ALA A 554 -20.98 21.05 21.66
CA ALA A 554 -20.29 20.73 20.41
C ALA A 554 -19.14 19.73 20.64
N VAL A 555 -18.33 19.93 21.70
CA VAL A 555 -17.23 18.99 22.03
C VAL A 555 -17.76 17.60 22.34
N ILE A 556 -18.85 17.49 23.12
CA ILE A 556 -19.47 16.20 23.46
C ILE A 556 -19.98 15.52 22.18
N ALA A 557 -20.78 16.23 21.37
CA ALA A 557 -21.33 15.68 20.14
C ALA A 557 -20.23 15.16 19.21
N VAL A 558 -19.19 15.97 18.98
CA VAL A 558 -18.08 15.61 18.10
C VAL A 558 -17.28 14.44 18.64
N ALA A 559 -17.00 14.41 19.94
CA ALA A 559 -16.25 13.31 20.53
C ALA A 559 -17.05 12.00 20.51
N VAL A 560 -18.35 12.02 20.83
CA VAL A 560 -19.22 10.83 20.69
C VAL A 560 -19.22 10.33 19.25
N LEU A 561 -19.43 11.22 18.27
CA LEU A 561 -19.49 10.85 16.86
C LEU A 561 -18.13 10.36 16.31
N LEU A 562 -17.02 10.95 16.75
CA LEU A 562 -15.69 10.39 16.44
C LEU A 562 -15.52 9.00 17.08
N GLY A 563 -16.08 8.78 18.26
CA GLY A 563 -16.07 7.49 18.93
C GLY A 563 -16.83 6.40 18.15
N THR A 564 -17.91 6.76 17.43
CA THR A 564 -18.62 5.79 16.60
C THR A 564 -17.80 5.36 15.39
N THR A 565 -16.89 6.22 14.90
CA THR A 565 -15.95 5.84 13.84
C THR A 565 -14.88 4.86 14.30
N ALA A 566 -14.82 4.47 15.58
CA ALA A 566 -13.78 3.60 16.09
C ALA A 566 -13.68 2.29 15.29
N SER A 567 -12.50 2.03 14.74
CA SER A 567 -12.25 0.86 13.92
C SER A 567 -12.44 -0.42 14.74
N THR A 568 -13.08 -1.41 14.11
CA THR A 568 -13.15 -2.77 14.65
C THR A 568 -11.77 -3.39 14.76
N THR A 569 -10.79 -2.92 13.99
CA THR A 569 -9.38 -3.35 14.05
C THR A 569 -8.83 -3.30 15.48
N VAL A 570 -9.22 -2.31 16.30
CA VAL A 570 -8.71 -2.13 17.67
C VAL A 570 -9.31 -3.14 18.65
N ALA A 571 -10.61 -3.44 18.61
CA ALA A 571 -11.18 -4.50 19.46
C ALA A 571 -11.02 -5.91 18.87
N SER A 572 -10.80 -6.00 17.57
CA SER A 572 -10.67 -7.26 16.84
C SER A 572 -9.24 -7.79 16.85
N VAL A 573 -8.26 -7.14 17.49
CA VAL A 573 -6.93 -7.74 17.73
C VAL A 573 -7.05 -9.16 18.31
N ARG A 574 -8.12 -9.46 19.06
CA ARG A 574 -8.43 -10.80 19.58
C ARG A 574 -9.13 -11.75 18.58
N LYS A 575 -10.02 -11.27 17.69
CA LYS A 575 -10.70 -12.08 16.65
C LYS A 575 -9.86 -12.26 15.38
N PHE A 576 -8.97 -11.32 15.07
CA PHE A 576 -8.01 -11.36 13.97
C PHE A 576 -6.80 -12.25 14.27
N ALA A 577 -6.63 -12.77 15.48
CA ALA A 577 -5.55 -13.70 15.80
C ALA A 577 -5.72 -15.07 15.10
N THR A 578 -6.91 -15.36 14.59
CA THR A 578 -7.25 -16.55 13.80
C THR A 578 -8.17 -16.16 12.65
N PRO A 579 -7.70 -15.37 11.67
CA PRO A 579 -8.53 -15.03 10.53
C PRO A 579 -8.85 -16.33 9.77
N PRO A 580 -10.07 -16.48 9.21
CA PRO A 580 -10.37 -17.62 8.36
C PRO A 580 -9.36 -17.61 7.20
N LEU A 581 -8.56 -18.67 7.10
CA LEU A 581 -7.70 -18.91 5.96
C LEU A 581 -8.62 -19.16 4.77
N THR A 582 -8.71 -18.20 3.86
CA THR A 582 -9.29 -18.48 2.55
C THR A 582 -8.15 -18.92 1.64
N GLU A 583 -8.09 -20.21 1.35
CA GLU A 583 -7.14 -20.76 0.39
C GLU A 583 -7.52 -20.25 -1.01
N TYR A 584 -7.03 -19.07 -1.35
CA TYR A 584 -7.18 -18.54 -2.69
C TYR A 584 -6.07 -19.16 -3.54
N ALA A 585 -6.40 -20.26 -4.20
CA ALA A 585 -5.48 -21.09 -4.99
C ALA A 585 -5.03 -20.41 -6.30
N SER A 586 -4.69 -19.13 -6.29
CA SER A 586 -4.15 -18.44 -7.46
C SER A 586 -2.72 -18.86 -7.75
N ILE A 587 -1.91 -18.98 -6.70
CA ILE A 587 -0.55 -19.50 -6.81
C ILE A 587 -0.59 -21.01 -6.65
N ALA A 588 0.06 -21.72 -7.57
CA ALA A 588 0.15 -23.18 -7.54
C ALA A 588 0.96 -23.66 -6.33
N PRO A 589 0.65 -24.83 -5.75
CA PRO A 589 1.56 -25.52 -4.85
C PRO A 589 2.93 -25.69 -5.51
N GLY A 590 3.98 -25.14 -4.92
CA GLY A 590 5.33 -25.11 -5.46
C GLY A 590 5.63 -24.00 -6.47
N GLY A 591 4.67 -23.12 -6.76
CA GLY A 591 4.81 -22.02 -7.72
C GLY A 591 5.83 -20.97 -7.30
N ILE A 592 5.81 -20.52 -6.05
CA ILE A 592 6.79 -19.54 -5.54
C ILE A 592 8.21 -20.11 -5.63
N GLU A 593 8.39 -21.38 -5.30
CA GLU A 593 9.67 -22.08 -5.36
C GLU A 593 10.17 -22.21 -6.80
N ALA A 594 9.29 -22.56 -7.74
CA ALA A 594 9.59 -22.65 -9.16
C ALA A 594 9.96 -21.28 -9.77
N ALA A 595 9.20 -20.23 -9.45
CA ALA A 595 9.50 -18.89 -9.92
C ALA A 595 10.84 -18.39 -9.35
N ARG A 596 11.10 -18.59 -8.06
CA ARG A 596 12.41 -18.28 -7.44
C ARG A 596 13.54 -19.15 -7.98
N PHE A 597 13.27 -20.37 -8.43
CA PHE A 597 14.24 -21.19 -9.14
C PHE A 597 14.63 -20.51 -10.45
N ILE A 598 13.68 -20.07 -11.28
CA ILE A 598 13.97 -19.31 -12.50
C ILE A 598 14.80 -18.07 -12.14
N ARG A 599 14.35 -17.26 -11.17
CA ARG A 599 15.07 -16.04 -10.72
C ARG A 599 16.56 -16.26 -10.45
N ARG A 600 16.93 -17.39 -9.84
CA ARG A 600 18.32 -17.72 -9.48
C ARG A 600 19.13 -18.34 -10.61
N ASN A 601 18.47 -18.84 -11.65
CA ASN A 601 19.09 -19.62 -12.73
C ASN A 601 18.98 -18.95 -14.11
N SER A 602 18.46 -17.72 -14.20
CA SER A 602 18.24 -16.98 -15.44
C SER A 602 18.84 -15.57 -15.39
N GLY A 603 19.15 -14.99 -16.56
CA GLY A 603 19.51 -13.57 -16.68
C GLY A 603 18.29 -12.67 -16.50
N SER A 604 18.45 -11.41 -16.10
CA SER A 604 17.31 -10.47 -15.90
C SER A 604 16.48 -10.22 -17.16
N GLU A 605 17.11 -10.33 -18.33
CA GLU A 605 16.48 -10.19 -19.64
C GLU A 605 15.81 -11.48 -20.15
N ASP A 606 15.99 -12.61 -19.46
CA ASP A 606 15.37 -13.86 -19.87
C ASP A 606 13.84 -13.76 -19.76
N ARG A 607 13.13 -14.36 -20.73
CA ARG A 607 11.68 -14.36 -20.83
C ARG A 607 11.09 -15.75 -20.60
N ILE A 608 9.94 -15.76 -19.94
CA ILE A 608 9.18 -16.97 -19.58
C ILE A 608 7.93 -17.07 -20.46
N ALA A 609 7.56 -18.26 -20.92
CA ALA A 609 6.20 -18.56 -21.40
C ALA A 609 5.49 -19.46 -20.38
N THR A 610 4.15 -19.37 -20.30
CA THR A 610 3.36 -20.09 -19.29
C THR A 610 1.96 -20.44 -19.78
N ASN A 611 1.37 -21.50 -19.23
CA ASN A 611 -0.05 -21.84 -19.42
C ASN A 611 -0.99 -21.15 -18.41
N VAL A 612 -0.46 -20.28 -17.54
CA VAL A 612 -1.22 -19.63 -16.47
C VAL A 612 -1.64 -18.22 -16.85
N HIS A 613 -2.94 -18.05 -17.11
CA HIS A 613 -3.53 -16.74 -17.45
C HIS A 613 -4.59 -16.28 -16.45
N CYS A 614 -5.38 -17.22 -15.95
CA CYS A 614 -6.53 -16.93 -15.08
C CYS A 614 -6.14 -16.89 -13.60
N GLN A 615 -6.87 -16.10 -12.81
CA GLN A 615 -6.74 -16.06 -11.34
C GLN A 615 -6.93 -17.42 -10.68
N ARG A 616 -7.78 -18.27 -11.27
CA ARG A 616 -8.06 -19.64 -10.79
C ARG A 616 -7.85 -20.63 -11.94
N ALA A 617 -7.14 -21.71 -11.65
CA ALA A 617 -6.98 -22.81 -12.60
C ALA A 617 -8.36 -23.43 -12.93
N ARG A 618 -8.61 -23.72 -14.21
CA ARG A 618 -9.84 -24.36 -14.73
C ARG A 618 -11.15 -23.66 -14.33
N ALA A 619 -11.14 -22.36 -14.10
CA ALA A 619 -12.39 -21.62 -13.88
C ALA A 619 -13.27 -21.65 -15.14
N SER A 620 -14.59 -21.79 -14.96
CA SER A 620 -15.55 -21.68 -16.07
C SER A 620 -15.56 -20.30 -16.72
N HIS A 621 -15.18 -19.27 -15.95
CA HIS A 621 -14.96 -17.90 -16.41
C HIS A 621 -13.54 -17.46 -16.03
N CYS A 622 -12.73 -17.10 -17.03
CA CYS A 622 -11.35 -16.68 -16.82
C CYS A 622 -11.29 -15.20 -16.44
N LEU A 623 -10.88 -14.90 -15.21
CA LEU A 623 -10.43 -13.56 -14.82
C LEU A 623 -8.92 -13.49 -15.11
N THR A 624 -8.49 -12.71 -16.09
CA THR A 624 -7.15 -12.76 -16.71
C THR A 624 -6.07 -12.04 -15.86
N GLY A 625 -6.16 -12.15 -14.54
CA GLY A 625 -5.35 -11.43 -13.56
C GLY A 625 -4.29 -12.26 -12.85
N SER A 626 -3.62 -13.23 -13.50
CA SER A 626 -2.46 -13.90 -12.91
C SER A 626 -1.17 -13.10 -13.14
N TYR A 627 -0.41 -12.85 -12.07
CA TYR A 627 0.84 -12.06 -12.14
C TYR A 627 1.96 -12.63 -11.26
N TRP A 628 1.77 -13.84 -10.72
CA TRP A 628 2.68 -14.39 -9.73
C TRP A 628 3.97 -14.91 -10.33
N ILE A 629 3.94 -15.33 -11.60
CA ILE A 629 5.15 -15.80 -12.28
C ILE A 629 6.07 -14.61 -12.52
N ALA A 630 5.58 -13.53 -13.15
CA ALA A 630 6.37 -12.32 -13.37
C ALA A 630 6.91 -11.74 -12.05
N GLY A 631 6.08 -11.73 -11.00
CA GLY A 631 6.44 -11.23 -9.68
C GLY A 631 7.57 -12.02 -9.01
N TYR A 632 7.35 -13.30 -8.73
CA TYR A 632 8.31 -14.10 -7.95
C TYR A 632 9.53 -14.56 -8.75
N ALA A 633 9.42 -14.66 -10.08
CA ALA A 633 10.57 -14.95 -10.93
C ALA A 633 11.41 -13.70 -11.17
N GLU A 634 10.84 -12.51 -10.98
CA GLU A 634 11.46 -11.23 -11.31
C GLU A 634 11.94 -11.19 -12.77
N ARG A 635 11.15 -11.78 -13.67
CA ARG A 635 11.42 -11.88 -15.11
C ARG A 635 10.20 -11.50 -15.90
N ARG A 636 10.42 -11.10 -17.16
CA ARG A 636 9.32 -10.82 -18.08
C ARG A 636 8.67 -12.13 -18.53
N VAL A 637 7.35 -12.14 -18.60
CA VAL A 637 6.56 -13.24 -19.15
C VAL A 637 6.04 -12.85 -20.53
N LEU A 638 5.92 -13.81 -21.43
CA LEU A 638 5.37 -13.63 -22.77
C LEU A 638 3.91 -13.19 -22.67
N VAL A 639 3.07 -14.09 -22.19
CA VAL A 639 1.68 -13.85 -21.82
C VAL A 639 1.38 -14.59 -20.52
N GLU A 640 1.14 -13.85 -19.44
CA GLU A 640 0.58 -14.36 -18.18
C GLU A 640 -0.86 -13.85 -18.06
N GLY A 641 -1.13 -12.87 -17.19
CA GLY A 641 -2.38 -12.11 -17.15
C GLY A 641 -2.28 -10.75 -17.86
N TRP A 642 -3.41 -10.22 -18.31
CA TRP A 642 -3.50 -8.94 -19.02
C TRP A 642 -4.60 -8.00 -18.50
N ALA A 643 -5.30 -8.36 -17.41
CA ALA A 643 -6.39 -7.57 -16.85
C ALA A 643 -5.98 -6.16 -16.36
N TYR A 644 -4.72 -5.93 -15.98
CA TYR A 644 -4.21 -4.63 -15.49
C TYR A 644 -3.53 -3.79 -16.57
N GLN A 645 -3.90 -3.97 -17.84
CA GLN A 645 -3.45 -3.11 -18.91
C GLN A 645 -4.25 -1.81 -18.94
N SER A 646 -3.57 -0.67 -19.09
CA SER A 646 -4.20 0.65 -19.07
C SER A 646 -4.86 1.04 -20.40
N ARG A 647 -5.12 0.08 -21.29
CA ARG A 647 -5.81 0.32 -22.56
C ARG A 647 -7.26 -0.11 -22.42
N VAL A 648 -8.13 0.89 -22.31
CA VAL A 648 -9.58 0.76 -22.40
C VAL A 648 -9.99 1.31 -23.77
N ASP A 649 -9.49 0.69 -24.84
CA ASP A 649 -9.93 0.93 -26.20
C ASP A 649 -10.85 -0.22 -26.66
N ASP A 650 -11.38 -0.15 -27.89
CA ASP A 650 -12.28 -1.17 -28.48
C ASP A 650 -11.68 -2.58 -28.51
N THR A 651 -10.39 -2.73 -28.18
CA THR A 651 -9.68 -4.00 -28.06
C THR A 651 -10.07 -4.78 -26.80
N TYR A 652 -10.64 -4.13 -25.78
CA TYR A 652 -10.98 -4.72 -24.47
C TYR A 652 -12.42 -4.41 -24.02
N PRO A 653 -13.46 -4.86 -24.77
CA PRO A 653 -14.85 -4.52 -24.49
C PRO A 653 -15.44 -5.18 -23.23
N ASP A 654 -14.88 -6.32 -22.79
CA ASP A 654 -15.36 -7.12 -21.66
C ASP A 654 -14.48 -6.96 -20.41
N GLY A 655 -13.72 -5.86 -20.32
CA GLY A 655 -12.85 -5.54 -19.18
C GLY A 655 -11.86 -6.67 -18.85
N VAL A 656 -11.85 -7.10 -17.58
CA VAL A 656 -10.98 -8.17 -17.05
C VAL A 656 -11.23 -9.58 -17.63
N GLN A 657 -12.29 -9.75 -18.43
CA GLN A 657 -12.62 -11.00 -19.12
C GLN A 657 -12.35 -10.94 -20.64
N SER A 658 -11.97 -9.77 -21.15
CA SER A 658 -11.66 -9.58 -22.55
C SER A 658 -10.56 -10.53 -23.03
N ALA A 659 -10.68 -10.92 -24.30
CA ALA A 659 -9.64 -11.66 -24.99
C ALA A 659 -8.33 -10.88 -25.04
N PHE A 660 -7.18 -11.58 -25.03
CA PHE A 660 -5.89 -10.94 -25.22
C PHE A 660 -5.81 -10.32 -26.62
N TRP A 661 -5.34 -9.08 -26.73
CA TRP A 661 -5.39 -8.36 -28.01
C TRP A 661 -4.61 -9.04 -29.16
N ASP A 662 -3.48 -9.70 -28.88
CA ASP A 662 -2.69 -10.44 -29.87
C ASP A 662 -2.99 -11.92 -29.80
N GLN A 663 -4.03 -12.32 -30.53
CA GLN A 663 -4.48 -13.72 -30.58
C GLN A 663 -3.41 -14.67 -31.11
N GLU A 664 -2.50 -14.22 -31.99
CA GLU A 664 -1.46 -15.08 -32.53
C GLU A 664 -0.33 -15.32 -31.50
N GLU A 665 0.07 -14.28 -30.76
CA GLU A 665 1.02 -14.42 -29.65
C GLU A 665 0.48 -15.36 -28.57
N LEU A 666 -0.78 -15.20 -28.17
CA LEU A 666 -1.44 -16.10 -27.21
C LEU A 666 -1.51 -17.54 -27.75
N ARG A 667 -1.93 -17.71 -29.01
CA ARG A 667 -2.03 -19.04 -29.62
C ARG A 667 -0.68 -19.76 -29.64
N ILE A 668 0.40 -19.08 -30.04
CA ILE A 668 1.75 -19.66 -30.06
C ILE A 668 2.24 -20.00 -28.65
N ASN A 669 1.96 -19.12 -27.67
CA ASN A 669 2.25 -19.40 -26.26
C ASN A 669 1.55 -20.68 -25.78
N ASP A 670 0.25 -20.79 -26.02
CA ASP A 670 -0.59 -21.88 -25.52
C ASP A 670 -0.33 -23.21 -26.24
N GLU A 671 0.03 -23.16 -27.52
CA GLU A 671 0.39 -24.34 -28.32
C GLU A 671 1.62 -25.06 -27.74
N ALA A 672 2.55 -24.33 -27.11
CA ALA A 672 3.70 -24.89 -26.41
C ALA A 672 3.30 -25.81 -25.24
N PHE A 673 2.13 -25.58 -24.63
CA PHE A 673 1.64 -26.32 -23.46
C PHE A 673 0.50 -27.27 -23.77
N THR A 674 0.01 -27.29 -25.02
CA THR A 674 -1.11 -28.15 -25.46
C THR A 674 -0.67 -29.14 -26.53
N ASN A 675 0.07 -28.69 -27.55
CA ASN A 675 0.57 -29.52 -28.64
C ASN A 675 1.97 -29.04 -29.11
N PRO A 676 3.02 -29.20 -28.29
CA PRO A 676 4.33 -28.65 -28.62
C PRO A 676 4.94 -29.34 -29.85
N THR A 677 5.35 -28.53 -30.81
CA THR A 677 6.13 -28.93 -31.99
C THR A 677 7.49 -28.24 -31.98
N ARG A 678 8.44 -28.74 -32.78
CA ARG A 678 9.76 -28.10 -32.93
C ARG A 678 9.62 -26.65 -33.42
N ASP A 679 8.71 -26.40 -34.36
CA ASP A 679 8.52 -25.07 -34.96
C ASP A 679 7.94 -24.06 -33.96
N VAL A 680 7.01 -24.50 -33.10
CA VAL A 680 6.45 -23.66 -32.02
C VAL A 680 7.55 -23.28 -31.02
N VAL A 681 8.34 -24.26 -30.57
CA VAL A 681 9.44 -24.01 -29.62
C VAL A 681 10.51 -23.12 -30.24
N GLU A 682 10.86 -23.33 -31.51
CA GLU A 682 11.82 -22.49 -32.24
C GLU A 682 11.29 -21.06 -32.41
N THR A 683 10.00 -20.90 -32.68
CA THR A 683 9.35 -19.58 -32.79
C THR A 683 9.36 -18.84 -31.45
N LEU A 684 9.01 -19.51 -30.35
CA LEU A 684 9.11 -18.93 -29.00
C LEU A 684 10.54 -18.45 -28.70
N ARG A 685 11.53 -19.27 -29.05
CA ARG A 685 12.95 -18.96 -28.83
C ARG A 685 13.44 -17.78 -29.66
N THR A 686 13.17 -17.79 -30.97
CA THR A 686 13.79 -16.85 -31.93
C THR A 686 13.00 -15.57 -32.13
N LYS A 687 11.67 -15.66 -32.23
CA LYS A 687 10.79 -14.52 -32.45
C LYS A 687 10.46 -13.81 -31.14
N TYR A 688 10.15 -14.57 -30.09
CA TYR A 688 9.67 -14.02 -28.82
C TYR A 688 10.73 -13.96 -27.71
N GLY A 689 11.91 -14.53 -27.96
CA GLY A 689 13.03 -14.51 -27.03
C GLY A 689 12.75 -15.25 -25.73
N VAL A 690 11.96 -16.33 -25.77
CA VAL A 690 11.67 -17.16 -24.59
C VAL A 690 12.81 -18.14 -24.34
N GLN A 691 13.27 -18.22 -23.09
CA GLN A 691 14.28 -19.19 -22.64
C GLN A 691 13.71 -20.19 -21.63
N TRP A 692 12.58 -19.88 -21.00
CA TRP A 692 12.01 -20.67 -19.93
C TRP A 692 10.53 -20.94 -20.18
N LEU A 693 10.08 -22.16 -19.92
CA LEU A 693 8.66 -22.51 -19.87
C LEU A 693 8.31 -22.87 -18.44
N LEU A 694 7.21 -22.31 -17.92
CA LEU A 694 6.66 -22.69 -16.63
C LEU A 694 5.25 -23.26 -16.84
N LEU A 695 5.04 -24.50 -16.42
CA LEU A 695 3.77 -25.20 -16.57
C LEU A 695 3.16 -25.46 -15.18
N ASP A 696 1.89 -25.06 -15.00
CA ASP A 696 1.04 -25.46 -13.87
C ASP A 696 0.10 -26.59 -14.31
N GLU A 697 0.28 -27.78 -13.70
CA GLU A 697 -0.49 -28.99 -14.00
C GLU A 697 -1.99 -28.85 -13.64
N ARG A 698 -2.33 -27.88 -12.78
CA ARG A 698 -3.73 -27.58 -12.45
C ARG A 698 -4.46 -26.98 -13.64
N VAL A 699 -3.77 -26.31 -14.57
CA VAL A 699 -4.38 -25.78 -15.79
C VAL A 699 -4.46 -26.90 -16.83
N SER A 700 -3.32 -27.44 -17.26
CA SER A 700 -3.23 -28.50 -18.27
C SER A 700 -2.18 -29.55 -17.88
N ALA A 701 -2.38 -30.80 -18.28
CA ALA A 701 -1.40 -31.86 -18.07
C ALA A 701 -0.14 -31.63 -18.94
N PRO A 702 1.07 -32.03 -18.50
CA PRO A 702 2.28 -31.92 -19.31
C PRO A 702 2.15 -32.67 -20.64
N PRO A 703 2.36 -32.03 -21.80
CA PRO A 703 2.32 -32.71 -23.08
C PRO A 703 3.44 -33.75 -23.21
N LYS A 704 3.14 -34.91 -23.78
CA LYS A 704 4.12 -36.01 -23.94
C LYS A 704 5.39 -35.63 -24.72
N ASN A 705 5.28 -34.68 -25.64
CA ASN A 705 6.39 -34.25 -26.48
C ASN A 705 7.21 -33.11 -25.85
N LEU A 706 6.72 -32.45 -24.79
CA LEU A 706 7.39 -31.28 -24.21
C LEU A 706 8.78 -31.66 -23.67
N ASP A 707 8.87 -32.77 -22.92
CA ASP A 707 10.11 -33.29 -22.35
C ASP A 707 11.14 -33.74 -23.42
N ARG A 708 10.69 -33.99 -24.66
CA ARG A 708 11.57 -34.35 -25.79
C ARG A 708 12.13 -33.13 -26.51
N LEU A 709 11.41 -32.01 -26.44
CA LEU A 709 11.74 -30.77 -27.14
C LEU A 709 12.45 -29.76 -26.22
N THR A 710 12.42 -29.99 -24.92
CA THR A 710 12.92 -29.08 -23.88
C THR A 710 13.60 -29.87 -22.76
N GLU A 711 14.36 -29.19 -21.91
CA GLU A 711 14.97 -29.83 -20.74
C GLU A 711 14.18 -29.49 -19.46
N LEU A 712 13.70 -30.48 -18.73
CA LEU A 712 13.12 -30.28 -17.40
C LEU A 712 14.21 -29.90 -16.40
N ARG A 713 14.11 -28.71 -15.80
CA ARG A 713 15.11 -28.17 -14.87
C ARG A 713 14.67 -28.17 -13.41
N PHE A 714 13.36 -28.08 -13.18
CA PHE A 714 12.79 -28.03 -11.84
C PHE A 714 11.36 -28.58 -11.83
N GLN A 715 11.03 -29.31 -10.77
CA GLN A 715 9.68 -29.79 -10.51
C GLN A 715 9.42 -29.77 -9.01
N PHE A 716 8.32 -29.15 -8.60
CA PHE A 716 7.86 -29.14 -7.21
C PHE A 716 6.37 -28.85 -7.14
N GLY A 717 5.64 -29.59 -6.29
CA GLY A 717 4.17 -29.49 -6.22
C GLY A 717 3.52 -29.80 -7.57
N THR A 718 2.69 -28.89 -8.08
CA THR A 718 2.02 -29.01 -9.39
C THR A 718 2.71 -28.22 -10.50
N VAL A 719 3.95 -27.76 -10.27
CA VAL A 719 4.66 -26.87 -11.20
C VAL A 719 5.91 -27.55 -11.76
N ARG A 720 6.11 -27.37 -13.07
CA ARG A 720 7.31 -27.79 -13.81
C ARG A 720 7.94 -26.61 -14.53
N VAL A 721 9.27 -26.57 -14.55
CA VAL A 721 10.05 -25.56 -15.27
C VAL A 721 10.95 -26.23 -16.28
N TYR A 722 10.84 -25.81 -17.53
CA TYR A 722 11.67 -26.27 -18.63
C TYR A 722 12.54 -25.15 -19.16
N GLN A 723 13.72 -25.51 -19.69
CA GLN A 723 14.60 -24.58 -20.39
C GLN A 723 14.59 -24.86 -21.89
N LEU A 724 14.53 -23.77 -22.67
CA LEU A 724 14.78 -23.75 -24.11
C LEU A 724 16.26 -23.42 -24.30
N TYR A 725 17.04 -24.31 -24.93
CA TYR A 725 18.44 -24.03 -25.19
C TYR A 725 18.59 -22.87 -26.18
N PRO A 726 19.55 -21.94 -25.98
CA PRO A 726 19.85 -20.92 -26.96
C PRO A 726 20.25 -21.58 -28.31
N PRO A 727 20.01 -20.92 -29.45
CA PRO A 727 20.51 -21.43 -30.73
C PRO A 727 22.03 -21.63 -30.61
N PRO A 728 22.58 -22.72 -31.18
CA PRO A 728 24.03 -22.87 -31.28
C PRO A 728 24.61 -21.60 -31.90
N PRO A 729 25.73 -21.06 -31.40
CA PRO A 729 26.34 -19.88 -32.01
C PRO A 729 26.56 -20.14 -33.50
N ALA A 730 26.24 -19.15 -34.34
CA ALA A 730 26.30 -19.25 -35.80
C ALA A 730 27.70 -19.65 -36.34
N ASN A 731 28.74 -19.55 -35.50
CA ASN A 731 30.06 -20.10 -35.74
C ASN A 731 30.55 -20.88 -34.50
N PRO A 732 30.50 -22.23 -34.49
CA PRO A 732 31.15 -23.02 -33.45
C PRO A 732 32.68 -22.99 -33.53
N PHE A 733 33.23 -22.42 -34.61
CA PHE A 733 34.66 -22.20 -34.80
C PHE A 733 34.91 -20.71 -35.04
N PRO A 734 35.56 -19.98 -34.13
CA PRO A 734 36.07 -18.66 -34.46
C PRO A 734 37.08 -18.82 -35.58
N SER A 735 36.89 -18.11 -36.70
CA SER A 735 37.89 -17.97 -37.74
C SER A 735 39.17 -17.49 -37.05
N GLN A 736 40.19 -18.33 -37.00
CA GLN A 736 41.51 -17.92 -36.52
C GLN A 736 41.95 -16.75 -37.37
N THR A 737 41.84 -15.55 -36.81
CA THR A 737 42.47 -14.39 -37.41
C THR A 737 43.95 -14.54 -37.08
N PRO A 738 44.85 -14.66 -38.07
CA PRO A 738 46.27 -14.81 -37.78
C PRO A 738 46.75 -13.54 -37.09
N SER A 739 47.08 -13.64 -35.80
CA SER A 739 47.75 -12.54 -35.11
C SER A 739 49.17 -12.37 -35.66
N PRO A 740 49.62 -11.14 -35.89
CA PRO A 740 50.98 -10.89 -36.36
C PRO A 740 51.97 -11.23 -35.25
N THR A 741 52.95 -12.05 -35.61
CA THR A 741 54.14 -12.41 -34.84
C THR A 741 54.81 -11.18 -34.22
N GLY A 742 54.79 -11.09 -32.89
CA GLY A 742 55.69 -10.26 -32.08
C GLY A 742 56.51 -11.18 -31.14
N PRO A 743 57.83 -10.99 -31.00
CA PRO A 743 58.71 -11.91 -30.28
C PRO A 743 58.57 -11.79 -28.75
N PRO A 744 58.93 -12.82 -27.98
CA PRO A 744 58.69 -12.89 -26.55
C PRO A 744 59.71 -12.05 -25.77
N SER A 745 59.22 -11.13 -24.94
CA SER A 745 60.04 -10.50 -23.90
C SER A 745 59.63 -11.01 -22.52
N GLN A 746 60.52 -11.84 -21.99
CA GLN A 746 60.97 -12.00 -20.60
C GLN A 746 59.99 -11.74 -19.44
N THR A 747 59.78 -12.83 -18.71
CA THR A 747 59.26 -12.97 -17.35
C THR A 747 59.97 -12.03 -16.36
N PRO A 748 59.28 -11.66 -15.25
CA PRO A 748 59.89 -11.96 -13.96
C PRO A 748 58.95 -12.67 -12.99
N SER A 749 59.51 -13.74 -12.43
CA SER A 749 59.08 -14.58 -11.32
C SER A 749 58.88 -13.85 -10.00
N PHE A 750 57.91 -14.27 -9.18
CA PHE A 750 57.91 -14.15 -7.70
C PHE A 750 56.95 -15.20 -7.08
N PRO A 751 57.08 -15.54 -5.78
CA PRO A 751 57.30 -16.91 -5.35
C PRO A 751 56.13 -17.56 -4.61
N THR A 752 56.16 -18.89 -4.66
CA THR A 752 55.41 -19.83 -3.83
C THR A 752 55.67 -19.64 -2.34
N GLY A 753 54.62 -19.36 -1.59
CA GLY A 753 54.61 -19.41 -0.13
C GLY A 753 53.37 -20.18 0.35
N SER A 754 53.53 -21.47 0.62
CA SER A 754 52.60 -22.25 1.44
C SER A 754 52.97 -22.10 2.91
N PRO A 755 51.99 -21.98 3.81
CA PRO A 755 52.13 -22.48 5.17
C PRO A 755 51.20 -23.67 5.41
N SER A 756 51.80 -24.65 6.07
CA SER A 756 51.29 -25.89 6.61
C SER A 756 50.11 -25.77 7.59
N LEU A 757 49.28 -26.82 7.56
CA LEU A 757 48.22 -27.27 8.50
C LEU A 757 48.43 -26.96 10.00
N PRO A 758 47.34 -26.99 10.80
CA PRO A 758 47.12 -28.19 11.60
C PRO A 758 45.69 -28.74 11.62
N THR A 759 45.64 -30.06 11.55
CA THR A 759 44.55 -31.00 11.77
C THR A 759 43.92 -30.85 13.16
N GLN A 760 42.60 -30.64 13.26
CA GLN A 760 41.82 -31.00 14.44
C GLN A 760 40.44 -31.53 14.04
N THR A 761 40.20 -32.79 14.40
CA THR A 761 38.92 -33.49 14.36
C THR A 761 38.15 -33.23 15.68
N PRO A 762 36.84 -32.99 15.61
CA PRO A 762 35.92 -33.68 16.52
C PRO A 762 34.67 -34.14 15.75
N GLY A 763 34.32 -35.43 15.72
CA GLY A 763 33.62 -36.11 16.81
C GLY A 763 32.11 -36.14 16.53
N LEU A 764 31.63 -37.19 15.86
CA LEU A 764 30.19 -37.50 15.73
C LEU A 764 29.61 -37.95 17.08
N PRO A 765 28.34 -37.65 17.37
CA PRO A 765 27.51 -38.50 18.19
C PRO A 765 26.40 -39.17 17.38
N THR A 766 26.45 -40.49 17.42
CA THR A 766 25.42 -41.47 17.08
C THR A 766 24.22 -41.33 18.03
N GLN A 767 22.99 -41.32 17.51
CA GLN A 767 21.81 -41.75 18.28
C GLN A 767 20.93 -42.69 17.43
N THR A 768 20.66 -43.84 18.04
CA THR A 768 19.87 -44.99 17.62
C THR A 768 18.35 -44.72 17.64
N PRO A 769 17.55 -45.46 16.85
CA PRO A 769 16.09 -45.41 16.88
C PRO A 769 15.50 -46.41 17.88
N GLY A 770 14.52 -45.98 18.68
CA GLY A 770 13.74 -46.82 19.59
C GLY A 770 12.34 -47.11 19.04
N THR A 771 12.05 -48.39 18.89
CA THR A 771 10.81 -49.07 18.48
C THR A 771 9.78 -49.24 19.61
N SER A 772 8.47 -49.26 19.29
CA SER A 772 7.46 -50.23 19.80
C SER A 772 6.04 -49.91 19.25
N SER A 773 5.49 -50.70 18.31
CA SER A 773 4.43 -51.74 18.46
C SER A 773 2.97 -51.22 18.40
N LEU A 774 2.23 -51.41 17.29
CA LEU A 774 1.23 -52.49 17.00
C LEU A 774 0.08 -52.56 18.04
N THR A 775 -1.21 -52.43 17.69
CA THR A 775 -2.07 -53.45 17.01
C THR A 775 -3.46 -52.87 16.57
N PRO A 776 -4.39 -53.60 15.89
CA PRO A 776 -5.15 -53.11 14.73
C PRO A 776 -6.69 -53.12 14.89
N GLY A 777 -7.42 -52.57 13.90
CA GLY A 777 -8.82 -52.94 13.71
C GLY A 777 -9.63 -52.08 12.74
N GLN A 778 -10.29 -52.79 11.82
CA GLN A 778 -11.54 -52.45 11.11
C GLN A 778 -11.49 -51.95 9.66
N THR A 779 -11.46 -52.95 8.77
CA THR A 779 -12.46 -53.27 7.73
C THR A 779 -13.11 -52.16 6.90
N PHE A 780 -12.86 -52.25 5.59
CA PHE A 780 -13.65 -51.74 4.46
C PHE A 780 -15.13 -52.18 4.50
N PRO A 781 -15.99 -51.43 3.77
CA PRO A 781 -16.76 -52.09 2.72
C PRO A 781 -16.67 -51.37 1.37
N SER A 782 -16.52 -52.21 0.36
CA SER A 782 -16.66 -51.98 -1.08
C SER A 782 -18.12 -51.97 -1.54
N GLN A 783 -18.33 -51.45 -2.76
CA GLN A 783 -19.46 -51.62 -3.72
C GLN A 783 -20.44 -50.43 -3.84
N PRO A 784 -21.14 -50.23 -4.99
CA PRO A 784 -20.75 -50.40 -6.40
C PRO A 784 -21.09 -49.20 -7.30
N PHE A 785 -20.62 -49.27 -8.55
CA PHE A 785 -21.02 -48.48 -9.72
C PHE A 785 -22.54 -48.37 -9.95
N PRO A 786 -22.96 -47.34 -10.70
CA PRO A 786 -23.86 -47.61 -11.82
C PRO A 786 -23.39 -47.00 -13.16
N THR A 787 -23.65 -47.79 -14.19
CA THR A 787 -23.50 -47.55 -15.64
C THR A 787 -24.71 -46.83 -16.25
N GLY A 788 -24.47 -46.13 -17.37
CA GLY A 788 -25.47 -45.69 -18.38
C GLY A 788 -25.77 -44.18 -18.33
N SER A 789 -25.87 -43.42 -19.42
CA SER A 789 -25.96 -43.69 -20.86
C SER A 789 -25.82 -42.35 -21.62
N LEU A 790 -25.25 -42.38 -22.83
CA LEU A 790 -25.26 -41.30 -23.83
C LEU A 790 -26.69 -41.00 -24.33
N PRO A 791 -26.97 -39.78 -24.84
CA PRO A 791 -26.94 -39.62 -26.30
C PRO A 791 -26.37 -38.29 -26.83
N THR A 792 -25.99 -38.39 -28.10
CA THR A 792 -25.55 -37.42 -29.12
C THR A 792 -26.56 -36.32 -29.46
N GLY A 793 -26.07 -35.15 -29.92
CA GLY A 793 -26.86 -34.22 -30.75
C GLY A 793 -26.33 -32.78 -30.80
N SER A 794 -26.10 -32.28 -32.00
CA SER A 794 -25.40 -31.04 -32.36
C SER A 794 -26.34 -29.90 -32.82
N LEU A 795 -25.90 -28.64 -32.61
CA LEU A 795 -26.21 -27.37 -33.30
C LEU A 795 -27.34 -26.41 -32.77
N PRO A 796 -27.23 -25.07 -32.99
CA PRO A 796 -27.80 -23.97 -32.19
C PRO A 796 -28.84 -23.10 -32.98
N PRO A 797 -29.08 -21.80 -32.68
CA PRO A 797 -29.63 -21.14 -31.48
C PRO A 797 -30.95 -20.39 -31.78
N THR A 798 -31.73 -20.01 -30.76
CA THR A 798 -32.75 -18.94 -30.88
C THR A 798 -33.06 -18.28 -29.52
N PHE A 799 -32.89 -16.96 -29.46
CA PHE A 799 -33.47 -16.07 -28.45
C PHE A 799 -35.00 -16.03 -28.60
N PRO A 800 -35.77 -15.83 -27.52
CA PRO A 800 -36.35 -14.49 -27.36
C PRO A 800 -36.49 -13.98 -25.91
N THR A 801 -36.52 -12.66 -25.88
CA THR A 801 -36.91 -11.69 -24.84
C THR A 801 -38.31 -11.91 -24.23
N GLY A 802 -38.45 -11.71 -22.91
CA GLY A 802 -39.74 -11.48 -22.26
C GLY A 802 -39.70 -11.60 -20.73
N PRO A 803 -40.22 -10.62 -19.95
CA PRO A 803 -40.10 -10.57 -18.48
C PRO A 803 -41.33 -11.15 -17.74
N LEU A 804 -41.17 -11.30 -16.40
CA LEU A 804 -42.17 -11.49 -15.31
C LEU A 804 -42.41 -12.95 -14.83
N PRO A 805 -42.94 -13.20 -13.60
CA PRO A 805 -42.95 -12.40 -12.37
C PRO A 805 -42.57 -13.20 -11.09
N ILE A 806 -42.44 -12.43 -10.01
CA ILE A 806 -42.38 -12.79 -8.59
C ILE A 806 -43.49 -13.76 -8.17
N GLN A 807 -43.14 -14.84 -7.45
CA GLN A 807 -44.00 -15.40 -6.40
C GLN A 807 -43.20 -15.87 -5.19
N LEU A 808 -43.43 -15.17 -4.07
CA LEU A 808 -43.14 -15.63 -2.72
C LEU A 808 -44.01 -16.86 -2.38
N THR A 809 -43.44 -17.81 -1.66
CA THR A 809 -44.20 -18.62 -0.70
C THR A 809 -43.33 -18.91 0.52
N THR A 810 -43.69 -18.28 1.62
CA THR A 810 -43.37 -18.66 3.01
C THR A 810 -43.95 -20.06 3.29
N THR A 811 -43.40 -20.93 4.15
CA THR A 811 -43.49 -20.96 5.63
C THR A 811 -42.77 -22.26 6.17
N PRO A 812 -42.70 -22.60 7.48
CA PRO A 812 -41.43 -22.60 8.22
C PRO A 812 -41.04 -23.91 8.96
N GLY A 813 -39.78 -23.95 9.42
CA GLY A 813 -39.41 -24.40 10.77
C GLY A 813 -39.04 -25.87 11.00
N LEU A 814 -37.88 -26.13 11.62
CA LEU A 814 -37.78 -26.85 12.89
C LEU A 814 -36.33 -26.86 13.43
N ARG A 815 -36.27 -26.99 14.76
CA ARG A 815 -35.17 -26.68 15.67
C ARG A 815 -34.05 -27.73 15.68
N SER A 816 -32.91 -27.22 16.17
CA SER A 816 -31.74 -27.83 16.83
C SER A 816 -32.02 -29.10 17.66
N PRO A 817 -30.97 -29.88 18.03
CA PRO A 817 -29.93 -29.44 18.99
C PRO A 817 -28.62 -28.95 18.38
#